data_AF-A0A317L1P5-F1
#
_entry.id   AF-A0A317L1P5-F1
#
_cell.length_a   1.000
_cell.length_b   1.000
_cell.length_c   1.000
_cell.angle_alpha   90.00
_cell.angle_beta   90.00
_cell.angle_gamma   90.00
#
_symmetry.space_group_name_H-M   'P 1'
#
loop_
_entity.id
_entity.type
_entity.pdbx_description
1 polymer ?
#
loop_
_entity_poly.entity_id
_entity_poly.type
_entity_poly.pdbx_seq_one_letter_code
_entity_poly.pdbx_strand_id
1 'polypeptide(L)'
;MKLSLRKTIALGGIFLLLLSIIQHPIRINAQQSPIKEEGEVKTMIKLDPSYQHKSFEGWGTALVWFANITGGWPDHIKNELADALFGEDGLNFNIARYNIGGEDSPETEPYMRLGGAVPGYWNRPAEYSPPENAGDDWEEPDDWWDPNNPDHWDWDKDQNQQWWLEAAKKRGANLFEAFSNSPPYFMTNSGYTSGNFDSWEDNLQRDKFEEFAIYLTRVVQYLEEEKGIDIHTLSPVNEPNTGYWGALGRQEGSNWSPESQAKIIKEVSEQLKELQLGTVVSAMDETNPQKFRQNWEQYDVTTKENVGQMNVHTYWPGERTAVRDLAKGEKKRLWMSEVDLGGSVPQDFDHIEPGLELSERIASDIMNLEPRAWVLWQAIEDQINMNEDNENSNWGLIQVDFDPDNFDELEWHKNKKYYTMANYSKFIRPGYNVINTDNNNTLAAINKENQEAVVVYTNHTENAEKIDIDLSGFDVVKQSASAVPYTTSADSNLTQGETIQVENDQLITSVAPKSVTTFVISGVSGVKKEEVYLSDNKVFKLENKHSQKVLDVEKEKAVQYSTERGKVSQEWKIEKITDSYTTMEKYRIVNKETNQVLTHQDGKVILAEDSGTGAQQWIISTTGKEEYMFINVESRTLLEIGGQSKEEGASAGVWKANAGANQAWRIFEAGITKLEDTTIWTSINKAPRLPEAVIAHYGNGDIVEEKVIWEEISSDQYEKEGKFTVEGKVAGTDLKAKAIVYVSEIVNVIEPKLKTVIGNAPSLPSFVEAQLAIGEKINVPVDWEEIDQSKYDELGQFTVHGLVTGSTQKVIAKVQVREAAIENIALQENVEEYPAASASFTGQWDDVDRINDGDYSSNRWTNWDPNEWREKDWIQIDFGKTEAISEVRFTFYDDEGGTRPPESLYLEYWNGSDWTKIKNSDAIIEDKDEKTITFDEITTSKIRAQLKAMPETCIAVVEMEVMGVGDSPIIGEDATLTNILVNEEKLEGFRSDQFTYELEVEKETDIPSIIVTPTDLFATYEVVLPDSVPGKASIIVTSEDQENTNTYQVHFTVKQNPDDGKGTIAGLTALFNSNVESGEISGPMVKVMSNRLRQAEKHYRDNKLKQTIKSLENFQKHLTSNKNRKHVSESIIQEISHYVDEIVAELEKK
;
A
#
# COMPACT_ATOMS: atom_id res chain seq x y z
N MET A 1 -25.87 -7.39 -45.23
CA MET A 1 -26.39 -8.42 -46.16
C MET A 1 -25.49 -9.66 -46.09
N LYS A 2 -26.07 -10.87 -46.11
CA LYS A 2 -25.48 -12.24 -46.20
C LYS A 2 -24.23 -12.34 -47.12
N LEU A 3 -23.31 -13.31 -47.05
CA LEU A 3 -23.24 -14.69 -46.48
C LEU A 3 -21.86 -14.84 -45.75
N SER A 4 -21.62 -15.59 -44.67
CA SER A 4 -22.00 -16.96 -44.21
C SER A 4 -21.31 -18.15 -44.92
N LEU A 5 -20.43 -18.87 -44.21
CA LEU A 5 -20.38 -20.33 -44.25
C LEU A 5 -20.12 -20.90 -42.84
N ARG A 6 -21.00 -21.78 -42.37
CA ARG A 6 -20.93 -22.51 -41.08
C ARG A 6 -20.46 -23.96 -41.30
N LYS A 7 -20.04 -24.63 -40.22
CA LYS A 7 -20.43 -26.00 -39.73
C LYS A 7 -19.22 -26.73 -39.08
N THR A 8 -19.28 -27.50 -37.99
CA THR A 8 -20.31 -27.92 -36.97
C THR A 8 -19.57 -28.56 -35.77
N ILE A 9 -20.09 -28.97 -34.59
CA ILE A 9 -21.42 -28.99 -33.92
C ILE A 9 -21.15 -28.95 -32.38
N ALA A 10 -21.77 -28.07 -31.60
CA ALA A 10 -22.91 -28.26 -30.69
C ALA A 10 -22.75 -29.29 -29.53
N LEU A 11 -22.85 -28.94 -28.22
CA LEU A 11 -23.90 -28.33 -27.38
C LEU A 11 -24.78 -29.36 -26.65
N GLY A 12 -24.87 -29.26 -25.32
CA GLY A 12 -25.81 -29.99 -24.46
C GLY A 12 -25.52 -29.71 -22.97
N GLY A 13 -26.47 -29.13 -22.24
CA GLY A 13 -26.28 -28.73 -20.84
C GLY A 13 -27.45 -29.11 -19.92
N ILE A 14 -27.34 -28.63 -18.67
CA ILE A 14 -28.36 -28.63 -17.61
C ILE A 14 -28.73 -30.00 -17.03
N PHE A 15 -28.30 -30.26 -15.79
CA PHE A 15 -29.23 -30.63 -14.71
C PHE A 15 -28.64 -30.36 -13.31
N LEU A 16 -29.40 -29.65 -12.49
CA LEU A 16 -29.17 -29.43 -11.05
C LEU A 16 -30.20 -30.31 -10.31
N LEU A 17 -29.80 -31.10 -9.30
CA LEU A 17 -30.62 -31.49 -8.13
C LEU A 17 -29.94 -32.55 -7.23
N LEU A 18 -29.87 -32.23 -5.94
CA LEU A 18 -29.89 -33.11 -4.75
C LEU A 18 -28.92 -34.30 -4.64
N LEU A 19 -27.99 -34.20 -3.69
CA LEU A 19 -27.85 -35.21 -2.63
C LEU A 19 -27.14 -34.63 -1.39
N SER A 20 -27.91 -34.43 -0.33
CA SER A 20 -27.41 -34.15 1.03
C SER A 20 -27.37 -35.43 1.86
N ILE A 21 -26.54 -35.45 2.92
CA ILE A 21 -26.40 -36.53 3.93
C ILE A 21 -25.63 -37.76 3.36
N ILE A 22 -24.50 -38.23 3.89
CA ILE A 22 -23.91 -38.19 5.25
C ILE A 22 -22.39 -37.92 5.17
N GLN A 23 -21.88 -36.95 5.94
CA GLN A 23 -20.50 -37.02 6.46
C GLN A 23 -20.56 -37.21 7.97
N HIS A 24 -19.93 -38.28 8.47
CA HIS A 24 -19.55 -38.40 9.87
C HIS A 24 -18.04 -38.11 9.97
N PRO A 25 -17.58 -37.42 11.03
CA PRO A 25 -16.19 -36.98 11.11
C PRO A 25 -15.27 -38.15 11.44
N ILE A 26 -14.34 -38.45 10.53
CA ILE A 26 -13.11 -39.16 10.92
C ILE A 26 -12.21 -38.10 11.56
N ARG A 27 -11.98 -38.21 12.88
CA ARG A 27 -10.96 -37.42 13.56
C ARG A 27 -9.58 -37.90 13.11
N ILE A 28 -8.97 -37.20 12.16
CA ILE A 28 -7.53 -37.29 11.94
C ILE A 28 -6.86 -36.35 12.95
N ASN A 29 -6.08 -36.92 13.86
CA ASN A 29 -5.32 -36.16 14.84
C ASN A 29 -4.00 -35.73 14.17
N ALA A 30 -4.08 -34.75 13.27
CA ALA A 30 -2.91 -34.20 12.59
C ALA A 30 -2.04 -33.47 13.61
N GLN A 31 -0.92 -34.09 13.99
CA GLN A 31 0.11 -33.45 14.76
C GLN A 31 0.90 -32.54 13.81
N GLN A 32 0.35 -31.36 13.53
CA GLN A 32 1.04 -30.32 12.77
C GLN A 32 2.36 -29.98 13.46
N SER A 33 3.48 -30.32 12.83
CA SER A 33 4.70 -29.52 13.00
C SER A 33 4.35 -28.07 12.62
N PRO A 34 4.92 -27.04 13.29
CA PRO A 34 4.64 -25.67 12.92
C PRO A 34 5.14 -25.45 11.50
N ILE A 35 4.20 -25.24 10.58
CA ILE A 35 4.50 -24.50 9.36
C ILE A 35 4.96 -23.13 9.86
N LYS A 36 6.17 -22.71 9.51
CA LYS A 36 6.53 -21.30 9.63
C LYS A 36 5.54 -20.56 8.72
N GLU A 37 4.62 -19.81 9.31
CA GLU A 37 4.09 -18.65 8.62
C GLU A 37 5.32 -17.78 8.31
N GLU A 38 5.71 -17.75 7.04
CA GLU A 38 6.43 -16.59 6.52
C GLU A 38 5.53 -15.39 6.79
N GLY A 39 6.07 -14.37 7.47
CA GLY A 39 5.25 -13.34 8.08
C GLY A 39 4.46 -12.59 7.02
N GLU A 40 3.15 -12.79 6.97
CA GLU A 40 2.24 -11.93 6.19
C GLU A 40 2.53 -10.48 6.59
N VAL A 41 3.00 -9.69 5.62
CA VAL A 41 3.32 -8.27 5.84
C VAL A 41 2.03 -7.57 6.25
N LYS A 42 2.03 -7.10 7.50
CA LYS A 42 0.86 -6.49 8.14
C LYS A 42 1.03 -4.98 8.14
N THR A 43 0.15 -4.27 7.46
CA THR A 43 0.15 -2.79 7.47
C THR A 43 -0.30 -2.31 8.84
N MET A 44 0.64 -1.79 9.63
CA MET A 44 0.36 -1.18 10.93
C MET A 44 -0.13 0.26 10.74
N ILE A 45 -1.16 0.66 11.49
CA ILE A 45 -1.80 1.97 11.44
C ILE A 45 -2.05 2.44 12.88
N LYS A 46 -1.26 3.38 13.39
CA LYS A 46 -1.46 3.98 14.70
C LYS A 46 -2.32 5.23 14.62
N LEU A 47 -3.38 5.26 15.45
CA LEU A 47 -4.22 6.45 15.60
C LEU A 47 -3.71 7.34 16.75
N ASP A 48 -3.52 8.64 16.48
CA ASP A 48 -3.12 9.63 17.49
C ASP A 48 -4.29 10.58 17.82
N PRO A 49 -5.11 10.27 18.85
CA PRO A 49 -6.17 11.16 19.29
C PRO A 49 -5.62 12.38 20.08
N SER A 50 -4.31 12.55 20.27
CA SER A 50 -3.73 13.71 20.97
C SER A 50 -3.59 14.95 20.09
N TYR A 51 -3.68 14.79 18.76
CA TYR A 51 -3.68 15.88 17.79
C TYR A 51 -5.01 15.89 17.02
N GLN A 52 -5.92 16.79 17.41
CA GLN A 52 -7.30 16.82 16.94
C GLN A 52 -7.60 18.09 16.15
N HIS A 53 -8.07 17.98 14.91
CA HIS A 53 -8.52 19.11 14.12
C HIS A 53 -9.70 19.81 14.83
N LYS A 54 -9.95 21.09 14.51
CA LYS A 54 -11.18 21.76 14.96
C LYS A 54 -12.39 20.97 14.47
N SER A 55 -13.54 21.17 15.12
CA SER A 55 -14.80 20.51 14.73
C SER A 55 -15.02 20.67 13.23
N PHE A 56 -15.08 19.54 12.55
CA PHE A 56 -15.41 19.45 11.14
C PHE A 56 -16.84 19.93 10.94
N GLU A 57 -17.05 20.67 9.85
CA GLU A 57 -18.30 21.35 9.51
C GLU A 57 -19.04 20.63 8.39
N GLY A 58 -18.35 19.78 7.64
CA GLY A 58 -18.97 18.77 6.78
C GLY A 58 -18.52 18.81 5.32
N TRP A 59 -19.43 18.36 4.47
CA TRP A 59 -19.17 18.01 3.08
C TRP A 59 -20.22 18.66 2.17
N GLY A 60 -19.81 18.98 0.94
CA GLY A 60 -20.70 19.61 -0.02
C GLY A 60 -20.21 19.57 -1.46
N THR A 61 -20.91 20.33 -2.29
CA THR A 61 -20.64 20.55 -3.71
C THR A 61 -20.96 22.01 -4.06
N ALA A 62 -20.29 22.55 -5.06
CA ALA A 62 -20.74 23.75 -5.75
C ALA A 62 -21.93 23.41 -6.65
N LEU A 63 -23.03 24.17 -6.53
CA LEU A 63 -24.22 24.10 -7.38
C LEU A 63 -23.97 24.71 -8.77
N VAL A 64 -22.75 24.61 -9.28
CA VAL A 64 -22.33 25.21 -10.54
C VAL A 64 -22.80 24.35 -11.72
N TRP A 65 -23.30 24.99 -12.78
CA TRP A 65 -23.75 24.42 -14.06
C TRP A 65 -24.84 23.33 -14.00
N PHE A 66 -24.62 22.19 -13.35
CA PHE A 66 -25.61 21.12 -13.24
C PHE A 66 -26.90 21.61 -12.59
N ALA A 67 -26.82 22.48 -11.58
CA ALA A 67 -28.02 22.98 -10.90
C ALA A 67 -28.79 24.00 -11.76
N ASN A 68 -28.09 24.77 -12.59
CA ASN A 68 -28.66 25.65 -13.61
C ASN A 68 -29.49 24.86 -14.65
N ILE A 69 -29.06 23.65 -15.03
CA ILE A 69 -29.83 22.77 -15.92
C ILE A 69 -30.90 21.98 -15.15
N THR A 70 -30.47 21.11 -14.23
CA THR A 70 -31.32 20.07 -13.62
C THR A 70 -32.38 20.62 -12.67
N GLY A 71 -32.23 21.85 -12.17
CA GLY A 71 -33.28 22.48 -11.35
C GLY A 71 -34.61 22.69 -12.11
N GLY A 72 -34.56 22.79 -13.44
CA GLY A 72 -35.73 22.92 -14.31
C GLY A 72 -36.40 21.59 -14.71
N TRP A 73 -35.79 20.45 -14.37
CA TRP A 73 -36.23 19.13 -14.81
C TRP A 73 -37.52 18.63 -14.11
N PRO A 74 -38.18 17.57 -14.64
CA PRO A 74 -39.35 16.96 -14.01
C PRO A 74 -39.11 16.62 -12.54
N ASP A 75 -40.07 16.97 -11.67
CA ASP A 75 -39.92 16.92 -10.21
C ASP A 75 -39.39 15.59 -9.66
N HIS A 76 -39.77 14.45 -10.24
CA HIS A 76 -39.32 13.14 -9.77
C HIS A 76 -37.81 12.96 -9.97
N ILE A 77 -37.28 13.26 -11.17
CA ILE A 77 -35.87 13.12 -11.52
C ILE A 77 -35.01 14.04 -10.65
N LYS A 78 -35.33 15.34 -10.60
CA LYS A 78 -34.52 16.29 -9.82
C LYS A 78 -34.58 16.03 -8.31
N ASN A 79 -35.71 15.53 -7.77
CA ASN A 79 -35.76 15.11 -6.38
C ASN A 79 -34.90 13.86 -6.11
N GLU A 80 -34.85 12.88 -7.02
CA GLU A 80 -33.95 11.72 -6.88
C GLU A 80 -32.47 12.13 -6.89
N LEU A 81 -32.08 13.06 -7.76
CA LEU A 81 -30.72 13.64 -7.77
C LEU A 81 -30.43 14.41 -6.46
N ALA A 82 -31.38 15.19 -5.97
CA ALA A 82 -31.23 15.91 -4.70
C ALA A 82 -31.21 14.96 -3.48
N ASP A 83 -31.97 13.86 -3.51
CA ASP A 83 -31.92 12.79 -2.50
C ASP A 83 -30.57 12.06 -2.53
N ALA A 84 -29.98 11.87 -3.72
CA ALA A 84 -28.66 11.27 -3.86
C ALA A 84 -27.53 12.11 -3.24
N LEU A 85 -27.59 13.45 -3.35
CA LEU A 85 -26.54 14.34 -2.81
C LEU A 85 -26.80 14.72 -1.34
N PHE A 86 -27.99 15.21 -1.02
CA PHE A 86 -28.31 15.81 0.28
C PHE A 86 -29.17 14.92 1.19
N GLY A 87 -29.80 13.87 0.65
CA GLY A 87 -30.65 12.96 1.44
C GLY A 87 -29.85 12.06 2.39
N GLU A 88 -30.50 11.62 3.47
CA GLU A 88 -29.92 10.75 4.52
C GLU A 88 -29.43 9.40 3.96
N ASP A 89 -30.18 8.82 3.03
CA ASP A 89 -29.80 7.60 2.31
C ASP A 89 -28.70 7.84 1.25
N GLY A 90 -28.56 9.07 0.74
CA GLY A 90 -27.53 9.52 -0.20
C GLY A 90 -26.18 9.85 0.45
N LEU A 91 -25.44 10.81 -0.12
CA LEU A 91 -24.19 11.32 0.47
C LEU A 91 -24.42 12.16 1.74
N ASN A 92 -25.66 12.60 1.98
CA ASN A 92 -26.03 13.41 3.14
C ASN A 92 -25.14 14.67 3.25
N PHE A 93 -24.82 15.31 2.12
CA PHE A 93 -24.11 16.58 2.12
C PHE A 93 -24.87 17.62 2.94
N ASN A 94 -24.14 18.49 3.63
CA ASN A 94 -24.71 19.55 4.46
C ASN A 94 -24.25 20.96 4.07
N ILE A 95 -23.32 21.05 3.11
CA ILE A 95 -22.83 22.29 2.51
C ILE A 95 -23.29 22.37 1.05
N ALA A 96 -23.75 23.54 0.62
CA ALA A 96 -23.95 23.87 -0.79
C ALA A 96 -23.34 25.25 -1.08
N ARG A 97 -22.48 25.35 -2.12
CA ARG A 97 -21.97 26.63 -2.63
C ARG A 97 -22.82 27.07 -3.82
N TYR A 98 -23.33 28.28 -3.83
CA TYR A 98 -24.25 28.81 -4.84
C TYR A 98 -23.56 29.83 -5.75
N ASN A 99 -23.60 29.66 -7.08
CA ASN A 99 -23.00 30.61 -8.02
C ASN A 99 -23.98 31.73 -8.34
N ILE A 100 -23.64 32.97 -7.94
CA ILE A 100 -24.29 34.19 -8.39
C ILE A 100 -23.81 34.46 -9.83
N GLY A 101 -24.66 34.16 -10.80
CA GLY A 101 -24.37 34.31 -12.22
C GLY A 101 -24.11 35.76 -12.64
N GLY A 102 -23.26 35.92 -13.65
CA GLY A 102 -23.07 37.20 -14.34
C GLY A 102 -24.13 37.41 -15.41
N GLU A 103 -24.38 36.37 -16.22
CA GLU A 103 -25.17 36.40 -17.47
C GLU A 103 -24.57 37.32 -18.55
N ASP A 104 -24.42 36.77 -19.76
CA ASP A 104 -24.00 37.53 -20.94
C ASP A 104 -25.10 38.44 -21.49
N SER A 105 -24.75 39.31 -22.42
CA SER A 105 -25.73 40.14 -23.13
C SER A 105 -26.81 39.27 -23.78
N PRO A 106 -28.11 39.68 -23.76
CA PRO A 106 -29.20 38.95 -24.42
C PRO A 106 -29.02 38.77 -25.94
N GLU A 107 -28.15 39.57 -26.56
CA GLU A 107 -27.79 39.48 -27.98
C GLU A 107 -26.63 38.53 -28.27
N THR A 108 -25.95 37.99 -27.24
CA THR A 108 -24.79 37.10 -27.42
C THR A 108 -25.26 35.70 -27.81
N GLU A 109 -24.84 35.23 -28.98
CA GLU A 109 -25.06 33.84 -29.42
C GLU A 109 -24.42 32.85 -28.43
N PRO A 110 -25.15 31.83 -27.91
CA PRO A 110 -24.63 30.91 -26.91
C PRO A 110 -23.35 30.16 -27.36
N TYR A 111 -22.27 30.30 -26.59
CA TYR A 111 -20.95 29.69 -26.87
C TYR A 111 -20.38 28.84 -25.72
N MET A 112 -20.94 28.97 -24.50
CA MET A 112 -20.52 28.20 -23.33
C MET A 112 -21.02 26.75 -23.37
N ARG A 113 -20.41 25.87 -22.55
CA ARG A 113 -20.92 24.51 -22.28
C ARG A 113 -22.34 24.57 -21.69
N LEU A 114 -23.10 23.47 -21.78
CA LEU A 114 -24.42 23.38 -21.14
C LEU A 114 -24.32 23.66 -19.63
N GLY A 115 -25.22 24.51 -19.14
CA GLY A 115 -25.21 25.04 -17.77
C GLY A 115 -24.15 26.12 -17.49
N GLY A 116 -23.18 26.32 -18.39
CA GLY A 116 -22.02 27.21 -18.25
C GLY A 116 -22.36 28.69 -18.09
N ALA A 117 -23.37 29.16 -18.83
CA ALA A 117 -23.91 30.52 -18.72
C ALA A 117 -24.99 30.56 -17.64
N VAL A 118 -24.71 31.23 -16.52
CA VAL A 118 -25.58 31.22 -15.34
C VAL A 118 -26.42 32.51 -15.29
N PRO A 119 -27.75 32.44 -15.09
CA PRO A 119 -28.58 33.64 -15.08
C PRO A 119 -28.21 34.59 -13.93
N GLY A 120 -28.22 35.89 -14.23
CA GLY A 120 -27.86 36.97 -13.32
C GLY A 120 -29.07 37.84 -12.99
N TYR A 121 -29.15 38.35 -11.77
CA TYR A 121 -30.37 38.97 -11.20
C TYR A 121 -30.72 40.36 -11.76
N TRP A 122 -30.11 40.79 -12.86
CA TRP A 122 -30.38 42.08 -13.49
C TRP A 122 -31.48 41.99 -14.56
N ASN A 123 -32.22 43.08 -14.70
CA ASN A 123 -33.22 43.29 -15.75
C ASN A 123 -32.85 44.52 -16.57
N ARG A 124 -32.58 44.36 -17.88
CA ARG A 124 -32.30 45.50 -18.78
C ARG A 124 -33.62 46.08 -19.32
N PRO A 125 -33.98 47.33 -18.99
CA PRO A 125 -35.21 47.93 -19.51
C PRO A 125 -35.17 48.05 -21.04
N ALA A 126 -36.33 47.91 -21.68
CA ALA A 126 -36.44 47.86 -23.15
C ALA A 126 -35.96 49.14 -23.88
N GLU A 127 -35.77 50.26 -23.18
CA GLU A 127 -35.19 51.48 -23.74
C GLU A 127 -33.65 51.45 -23.87
N TYR A 128 -32.99 50.49 -23.22
CA TYR A 128 -31.56 50.20 -23.33
C TYR A 128 -31.26 48.99 -24.23
N SER A 129 -32.29 48.26 -24.67
CA SER A 129 -32.15 47.18 -25.66
C SER A 129 -31.98 47.73 -27.09
N PRO A 130 -31.31 46.98 -27.99
CA PRO A 130 -31.20 47.39 -29.39
C PRO A 130 -32.59 47.49 -30.05
N PRO A 131 -32.88 48.55 -30.82
CA PRO A 131 -34.13 48.64 -31.59
C PRO A 131 -34.19 47.58 -32.69
N GLU A 132 -35.39 47.19 -33.14
CA GLU A 132 -35.63 46.18 -34.20
C GLU A 132 -34.87 46.41 -35.52
N ASN A 133 -34.34 47.62 -35.74
CA ASN A 133 -33.60 48.03 -36.93
C ASN A 133 -32.16 48.50 -36.61
N ALA A 134 -31.60 48.12 -35.47
CA ALA A 134 -30.18 48.29 -35.16
C ALA A 134 -29.32 47.65 -36.26
N GLY A 135 -28.23 48.32 -36.63
CA GLY A 135 -27.16 47.72 -37.42
C GLY A 135 -26.00 47.31 -36.52
N ASP A 136 -24.96 46.74 -37.12
CA ASP A 136 -23.69 46.37 -36.47
C ASP A 136 -22.93 47.57 -35.84
N ASP A 137 -23.46 48.79 -35.97
CA ASP A 137 -22.96 50.05 -35.43
C ASP A 137 -23.77 50.61 -34.24
N TRP A 138 -24.70 49.84 -33.68
CA TRP A 138 -25.37 50.20 -32.42
C TRP A 138 -24.48 49.89 -31.22
N GLU A 139 -24.36 50.86 -30.31
CA GLU A 139 -23.65 50.73 -29.04
C GLU A 139 -24.68 50.80 -27.90
N GLU A 140 -24.53 49.92 -26.90
CA GLU A 140 -25.35 49.91 -25.70
C GLU A 140 -25.05 51.15 -24.84
N PRO A 141 -26.05 51.85 -24.28
CA PRO A 141 -25.78 53.02 -23.44
C PRO A 141 -25.09 52.64 -22.12
N ASP A 142 -23.98 53.30 -21.81
CA ASP A 142 -23.27 53.15 -20.53
C ASP A 142 -24.17 53.43 -19.32
N ASP A 143 -23.83 52.84 -18.17
CA ASP A 143 -24.40 53.11 -16.83
C ASP A 143 -25.93 52.97 -16.71
N TRP A 144 -26.56 52.08 -17.50
CA TRP A 144 -28.02 51.88 -17.44
C TRP A 144 -28.50 51.20 -16.13
N TRP A 145 -27.66 50.38 -15.48
CA TRP A 145 -28.04 49.61 -14.30
C TRP A 145 -27.83 50.39 -12.99
N ASP A 146 -28.90 51.03 -12.50
CA ASP A 146 -29.00 51.54 -11.11
C ASP A 146 -29.43 50.42 -10.12
N PRO A 147 -28.59 50.01 -9.14
CA PRO A 147 -28.95 49.01 -8.13
C PRO A 147 -30.10 49.43 -7.19
N ASN A 148 -30.41 50.73 -7.10
CA ASN A 148 -31.49 51.25 -6.26
C ASN A 148 -32.85 51.24 -6.98
N ASN A 149 -32.88 51.00 -8.29
CA ASN A 149 -34.11 50.89 -9.05
C ASN A 149 -34.62 49.43 -9.00
N PRO A 150 -35.75 49.13 -8.33
CA PRO A 150 -36.27 47.76 -8.28
C PRO A 150 -36.64 47.20 -9.67
N ASP A 151 -36.94 48.06 -10.65
CA ASP A 151 -37.25 47.63 -12.02
C ASP A 151 -36.00 47.14 -12.80
N HIS A 152 -34.78 47.34 -12.26
CA HIS A 152 -33.52 46.83 -12.82
C HIS A 152 -33.08 45.48 -12.23
N TRP A 153 -33.91 44.89 -11.38
CA TRP A 153 -33.70 43.57 -10.79
C TRP A 153 -34.76 42.59 -11.30
N ASP A 154 -34.34 41.36 -11.62
CA ASP A 154 -35.24 40.23 -11.89
C ASP A 154 -34.95 39.10 -10.89
N TRP A 155 -35.77 39.04 -9.85
CA TRP A 155 -35.70 38.01 -8.81
C TRP A 155 -36.31 36.66 -9.25
N ASP A 156 -37.01 36.63 -10.38
CA ASP A 156 -37.54 35.41 -11.00
C ASP A 156 -36.49 34.73 -11.90
N LYS A 157 -35.32 35.34 -12.17
CA LYS A 157 -34.18 34.65 -12.77
C LYS A 157 -33.59 33.57 -11.84
N ASP A 158 -32.81 32.67 -12.43
CA ASP A 158 -32.09 31.57 -11.75
C ASP A 158 -32.94 30.65 -10.82
N GLN A 159 -34.22 30.41 -11.16
CA GLN A 159 -35.07 29.50 -10.38
C GLN A 159 -34.49 28.09 -10.23
N ASN A 160 -33.64 27.65 -11.16
CA ASN A 160 -33.09 26.30 -11.20
C ASN A 160 -32.06 26.07 -10.07
N GLN A 161 -31.08 26.96 -9.89
CA GLN A 161 -30.18 26.86 -8.73
C GLN A 161 -30.89 27.22 -7.41
N GLN A 162 -31.82 28.18 -7.41
CA GLN A 162 -32.63 28.50 -6.22
C GLN A 162 -33.42 27.28 -5.72
N TRP A 163 -34.00 26.49 -6.64
CA TRP A 163 -34.66 25.22 -6.31
C TRP A 163 -33.69 24.25 -5.66
N TRP A 164 -32.43 24.16 -6.13
CA TRP A 164 -31.40 23.31 -5.53
C TRP A 164 -31.00 23.75 -4.11
N LEU A 165 -30.90 25.06 -3.84
CA LEU A 165 -30.70 25.58 -2.48
C LEU A 165 -31.82 25.17 -1.52
N GLU A 166 -33.09 25.39 -1.93
CA GLU A 166 -34.26 24.98 -1.15
C GLU A 166 -34.31 23.46 -0.97
N ALA A 167 -33.99 22.69 -2.01
CA ALA A 167 -33.97 21.22 -2.01
C ALA A 167 -32.88 20.64 -1.10
N ALA A 168 -31.70 21.26 -1.04
CA ALA A 168 -30.61 20.90 -0.14
C ALA A 168 -30.99 21.22 1.31
N LYS A 169 -31.47 22.45 1.59
CA LYS A 169 -31.92 22.87 2.93
C LYS A 169 -33.02 21.96 3.48
N LYS A 170 -34.00 21.61 2.64
CA LYS A 170 -35.11 20.70 2.99
C LYS A 170 -34.63 19.30 3.40
N ARG A 171 -33.45 18.87 2.94
CA ARG A 171 -32.84 17.56 3.22
C ARG A 171 -31.86 17.58 4.39
N GLY A 172 -31.56 18.75 4.96
CA GLY A 172 -30.72 18.90 6.15
C GLY A 172 -29.46 19.72 5.94
N ALA A 173 -29.21 20.24 4.73
CA ALA A 173 -28.12 21.18 4.53
C ALA A 173 -28.32 22.45 5.37
N ASN A 174 -27.25 22.86 6.03
CA ASN A 174 -27.26 23.86 7.11
C ASN A 174 -26.12 24.88 7.02
N LEU A 175 -25.27 24.76 5.99
CA LEU A 175 -24.18 25.68 5.70
C LEU A 175 -24.26 26.05 4.23
N PHE A 176 -24.42 27.34 3.95
CA PHE A 176 -24.51 27.85 2.58
C PHE A 176 -23.46 28.93 2.38
N GLU A 177 -22.77 28.84 1.25
CA GLU A 177 -21.85 29.88 0.76
C GLU A 177 -22.37 30.36 -0.58
N ALA A 178 -22.30 31.66 -0.83
CA ALA A 178 -22.45 32.21 -2.18
C ALA A 178 -21.06 32.50 -2.75
N PHE A 179 -20.89 32.32 -4.06
CA PHE A 179 -19.69 32.73 -4.78
C PHE A 179 -20.05 33.30 -6.15
N SER A 180 -19.08 33.88 -6.86
CA SER A 180 -19.27 34.36 -8.23
C SER A 180 -18.07 34.05 -9.11
N ASN A 181 -18.34 33.44 -10.27
CA ASN A 181 -17.32 33.24 -11.30
C ASN A 181 -16.99 34.53 -12.07
N SER A 182 -17.96 35.43 -12.27
CA SER A 182 -17.77 36.64 -13.08
C SER A 182 -18.79 37.75 -12.78
N PRO A 183 -18.42 39.04 -12.94
CA PRO A 183 -19.38 40.14 -12.94
C PRO A 183 -20.37 40.07 -14.11
N PRO A 184 -21.56 40.69 -14.00
CA PRO A 184 -22.47 40.88 -15.13
C PRO A 184 -21.81 41.54 -16.34
N TYR A 185 -22.16 41.12 -17.55
CA TYR A 185 -21.42 41.48 -18.77
C TYR A 185 -21.22 43.00 -18.96
N PHE A 186 -22.21 43.82 -18.62
CA PHE A 186 -22.17 45.28 -18.73
C PHE A 186 -21.22 45.96 -17.72
N MET A 187 -20.76 45.23 -16.69
CA MET A 187 -19.69 45.65 -15.78
C MET A 187 -18.30 45.18 -16.24
N THR A 188 -18.21 44.37 -17.30
CA THR A 188 -16.94 43.77 -17.76
C THR A 188 -16.18 44.63 -18.77
N ASN A 189 -14.87 44.42 -18.88
CA ASN A 189 -14.01 45.09 -19.87
C ASN A 189 -14.17 44.51 -21.28
N SER A 190 -14.54 43.24 -21.41
CA SER A 190 -14.70 42.56 -22.70
C SER A 190 -16.12 42.60 -23.27
N GLY A 191 -17.13 42.84 -22.42
CA GLY A 191 -18.53 42.61 -22.74
C GLY A 191 -18.96 41.13 -22.62
N TYR A 192 -18.09 40.26 -22.08
CA TYR A 192 -18.32 38.83 -21.90
C TYR A 192 -17.99 38.40 -20.46
N THR A 193 -18.89 37.59 -19.89
CA THR A 193 -18.75 36.98 -18.56
C THR A 193 -17.73 35.84 -18.51
N SER A 194 -17.25 35.32 -19.65
CA SER A 194 -16.23 34.25 -19.66
C SER A 194 -14.80 34.73 -19.34
N GLY A 195 -14.54 36.04 -19.46
CA GLY A 195 -13.23 36.62 -19.19
C GLY A 195 -12.85 37.77 -20.12
N ASN A 196 -11.61 38.23 -19.97
CA ASN A 196 -11.06 39.34 -20.76
C ASN A 196 -10.43 38.79 -22.07
N PHE A 197 -10.29 39.62 -23.11
CA PHE A 197 -9.58 39.24 -24.35
C PHE A 197 -8.09 39.00 -24.11
N ASP A 198 -7.49 39.60 -23.08
CA ASP A 198 -6.23 39.15 -22.49
C ASP A 198 -6.55 38.46 -21.15
N SER A 199 -6.41 37.14 -21.09
CA SER A 199 -6.84 36.35 -19.93
C SER A 199 -6.00 36.58 -18.66
N TRP A 200 -4.93 37.38 -18.72
CA TRP A 200 -4.14 37.81 -17.56
C TRP A 200 -4.52 39.21 -17.04
N GLU A 201 -5.41 39.94 -17.72
CA GLU A 201 -5.92 41.24 -17.27
C GLU A 201 -7.24 41.09 -16.49
N ASP A 202 -7.55 42.06 -15.63
CA ASP A 202 -8.80 42.05 -14.87
C ASP A 202 -10.01 42.16 -15.83
N ASN A 203 -11.08 41.39 -15.64
CA ASN A 203 -12.28 41.53 -16.48
C ASN A 203 -13.31 42.53 -15.94
N LEU A 204 -13.20 43.05 -14.71
CA LEU A 204 -14.09 44.12 -14.20
C LEU A 204 -13.62 45.51 -14.65
N GLN A 205 -14.55 46.37 -15.07
CA GLN A 205 -14.31 47.79 -15.31
C GLN A 205 -13.83 48.51 -14.02
N ARG A 206 -12.90 49.44 -14.16
CA ARG A 206 -12.15 50.02 -13.02
C ARG A 206 -12.98 50.83 -12.03
N ASP A 207 -14.15 51.28 -12.46
CA ASP A 207 -15.10 52.08 -11.69
C ASP A 207 -16.32 51.26 -11.21
N LYS A 208 -16.40 49.95 -11.48
CA LYS A 208 -17.56 49.09 -11.15
C LYS A 208 -17.40 48.20 -9.91
N PHE A 209 -16.40 48.45 -9.08
CA PHE A 209 -16.13 47.66 -7.87
C PHE A 209 -17.24 47.80 -6.80
N GLU A 210 -17.80 49.00 -6.63
CA GLU A 210 -18.89 49.25 -5.68
C GLU A 210 -20.20 48.64 -6.18
N GLU A 211 -20.55 48.85 -7.45
CA GLU A 211 -21.74 48.31 -8.09
C GLU A 211 -21.75 46.78 -8.12
N PHE A 212 -20.61 46.14 -8.39
CA PHE A 212 -20.50 44.68 -8.33
C PHE A 212 -20.60 44.15 -6.89
N ALA A 213 -20.04 44.85 -5.90
CA ALA A 213 -20.21 44.49 -4.49
C ALA A 213 -21.67 44.63 -4.03
N ILE A 214 -22.36 45.69 -4.46
CA ILE A 214 -23.80 45.86 -4.24
C ILE A 214 -24.58 44.74 -4.93
N TYR A 215 -24.24 44.38 -6.18
CA TYR A 215 -24.88 43.28 -6.91
C TYR A 215 -24.85 41.97 -6.09
N LEU A 216 -23.65 41.51 -5.72
CA LEU A 216 -23.46 40.27 -4.96
C LEU A 216 -24.18 40.29 -3.61
N THR A 217 -24.04 41.38 -2.84
CA THR A 217 -24.58 41.44 -1.48
C THR A 217 -26.09 41.62 -1.43
N ARG A 218 -26.72 42.23 -2.45
CA ARG A 218 -28.18 42.27 -2.59
C ARG A 218 -28.76 40.92 -2.99
N VAL A 219 -28.07 40.13 -3.81
CA VAL A 219 -28.48 38.74 -4.07
C VAL A 219 -28.42 37.91 -2.78
N VAL A 220 -27.34 38.04 -1.99
CA VAL A 220 -27.26 37.40 -0.66
C VAL A 220 -28.40 37.85 0.26
N GLN A 221 -28.71 39.16 0.33
CA GLN A 221 -29.84 39.68 1.10
C GLN A 221 -31.17 39.05 0.67
N TYR A 222 -31.43 38.95 -0.63
CA TYR A 222 -32.64 38.33 -1.17
C TYR A 222 -32.76 36.85 -0.78
N LEU A 223 -31.65 36.10 -0.86
CA LEU A 223 -31.61 34.69 -0.46
C LEU A 223 -31.87 34.52 1.05
N GLU A 224 -31.33 35.40 1.90
CA GLU A 224 -31.57 35.38 3.36
C GLU A 224 -32.99 35.82 3.73
N GLU A 225 -33.50 36.92 3.18
CA GLU A 225 -34.77 37.53 3.59
C GLU A 225 -36.00 36.85 2.96
N GLU A 226 -35.97 36.58 1.64
CA GLU A 226 -37.15 36.10 0.90
C GLU A 226 -37.14 34.57 0.70
N LYS A 227 -35.96 33.95 0.52
CA LYS A 227 -35.82 32.48 0.41
C LYS A 227 -35.49 31.82 1.76
N GLY A 228 -35.07 32.60 2.76
CA GLY A 228 -34.69 32.12 4.08
C GLY A 228 -33.42 31.27 4.11
N ILE A 229 -32.56 31.33 3.09
CA ILE A 229 -31.29 30.58 3.01
C ILE A 229 -30.21 31.40 3.73
N ASP A 230 -29.69 30.87 4.84
CA ASP A 230 -28.71 31.55 5.72
C ASP A 230 -27.29 31.46 5.12
N ILE A 231 -26.86 32.51 4.42
CA ILE A 231 -25.59 32.55 3.69
C ILE A 231 -24.46 32.95 4.65
N HIS A 232 -23.69 31.95 5.06
CA HIS A 232 -22.62 32.14 6.05
C HIS A 232 -21.42 32.90 5.48
N THR A 233 -21.10 32.64 4.20
CA THR A 233 -19.97 33.26 3.52
C THR A 233 -20.31 33.68 2.09
N LEU A 234 -19.66 34.75 1.63
CA LEU A 234 -19.71 35.23 0.25
C LEU A 234 -18.27 35.36 -0.28
N SER A 235 -17.96 34.62 -1.34
CA SER A 235 -16.70 34.76 -2.09
C SER A 235 -16.93 35.58 -3.36
N PRO A 236 -16.33 36.78 -3.51
CA PRO A 236 -16.65 37.66 -4.62
C PRO A 236 -15.99 37.29 -5.96
N VAL A 237 -15.09 36.30 -5.96
CA VAL A 237 -14.27 35.92 -7.10
C VAL A 237 -13.98 34.42 -7.04
N ASN A 238 -13.78 33.78 -8.20
CA ASN A 238 -13.35 32.39 -8.31
C ASN A 238 -12.04 32.28 -9.12
N GLU A 239 -11.14 31.40 -8.68
CA GLU A 239 -9.81 31.14 -9.27
C GLU A 239 -9.06 32.38 -9.83
N PRO A 240 -8.90 33.44 -9.01
CA PRO A 240 -8.79 34.78 -9.55
C PRO A 240 -7.46 35.13 -10.21
N ASN A 241 -6.29 34.63 -9.76
CA ASN A 241 -4.99 35.04 -10.33
C ASN A 241 -4.45 33.99 -11.29
N THR A 242 -5.19 33.73 -12.37
CA THR A 242 -4.92 32.68 -13.35
C THR A 242 -5.15 33.19 -14.79
N GLY A 243 -4.40 32.64 -15.75
CA GLY A 243 -4.59 32.94 -17.17
C GLY A 243 -5.71 32.16 -17.86
N TYR A 244 -6.64 31.56 -17.08
CA TYR A 244 -7.66 30.63 -17.60
C TYR A 244 -8.87 31.35 -18.22
N TRP A 245 -9.15 32.58 -17.78
CA TRP A 245 -10.41 33.27 -18.04
C TRP A 245 -10.33 34.21 -19.25
N GLY A 246 -10.53 33.63 -20.44
CA GLY A 246 -10.59 34.34 -21.72
C GLY A 246 -12.01 34.67 -22.19
N ALA A 247 -12.17 35.80 -22.88
CA ALA A 247 -13.41 36.12 -23.61
C ALA A 247 -13.74 35.03 -24.65
N LEU A 248 -15.02 34.68 -24.79
CA LEU A 248 -15.53 33.53 -25.58
C LEU A 248 -15.05 32.15 -25.09
N GLY A 249 -14.79 32.01 -23.78
CA GLY A 249 -14.41 30.76 -23.10
C GLY A 249 -15.59 29.81 -22.88
N ARG A 250 -15.34 28.56 -22.48
CA ARG A 250 -16.41 27.54 -22.32
C ARG A 250 -17.35 27.80 -21.11
N GLN A 251 -17.06 28.75 -20.23
CA GLN A 251 -17.77 29.01 -18.96
C GLN A 251 -17.60 30.46 -18.52
N GLU A 252 -18.41 30.93 -17.56
CA GLU A 252 -18.15 32.16 -16.80
C GLU A 252 -16.79 32.12 -16.08
N GLY A 253 -16.08 33.26 -16.05
CA GLY A 253 -14.80 33.42 -15.35
C GLY A 253 -14.27 34.85 -15.44
N SER A 254 -13.42 35.24 -14.51
CA SER A 254 -12.70 36.52 -14.56
C SER A 254 -11.37 36.39 -13.84
N ASN A 255 -10.27 36.82 -14.48
CA ASN A 255 -9.02 37.05 -13.78
C ASN A 255 -9.13 38.34 -12.93
N TRP A 256 -8.40 38.37 -11.81
CA TRP A 256 -8.28 39.48 -10.88
C TRP A 256 -6.87 39.51 -10.29
N SER A 257 -6.16 40.61 -10.49
CA SER A 257 -4.91 40.92 -9.80
C SER A 257 -5.09 40.96 -8.27
N PRO A 258 -4.05 40.67 -7.46
CA PRO A 258 -4.12 40.75 -6.00
C PRO A 258 -4.55 42.14 -5.46
N GLU A 259 -4.29 43.21 -6.22
CA GLU A 259 -4.77 44.56 -5.90
C GLU A 259 -6.30 44.67 -6.06
N SER A 260 -6.84 44.13 -7.15
CA SER A 260 -8.29 44.17 -7.43
C SER A 260 -9.08 43.21 -6.54
N GLN A 261 -8.53 42.02 -6.25
CA GLN A 261 -9.05 41.14 -5.18
C GLN A 261 -9.14 41.90 -3.84
N ALA A 262 -8.08 42.62 -3.47
CA ALA A 262 -8.05 43.42 -2.24
C ALA A 262 -9.03 44.61 -2.23
N LYS A 263 -9.46 45.11 -3.40
CA LYS A 263 -10.53 46.12 -3.52
C LYS A 263 -11.90 45.47 -3.32
N ILE A 264 -12.26 44.46 -4.12
CA ILE A 264 -13.60 43.85 -4.05
C ILE A 264 -13.89 43.21 -2.67
N ILE A 265 -12.88 42.64 -2.01
CA ILE A 265 -12.97 42.16 -0.61
C ILE A 265 -13.33 43.30 0.37
N LYS A 266 -12.86 44.54 0.14
CA LYS A 266 -13.20 45.70 0.98
C LYS A 266 -14.63 46.17 0.69
N GLU A 267 -14.98 46.36 -0.58
CA GLU A 267 -16.32 46.80 -0.98
C GLU A 267 -17.40 45.83 -0.48
N VAL A 268 -17.25 44.52 -0.71
CA VAL A 268 -18.21 43.52 -0.23
C VAL A 268 -18.27 43.50 1.31
N SER A 269 -17.13 43.63 1.99
CA SER A 269 -17.11 43.71 3.45
C SER A 269 -17.73 45.00 4.00
N GLU A 270 -17.80 46.08 3.23
CA GLU A 270 -18.49 47.33 3.58
C GLU A 270 -20.00 47.18 3.35
N GLN A 271 -20.41 46.69 2.17
CA GLN A 271 -21.81 46.46 1.81
C GLN A 271 -22.50 45.44 2.75
N LEU A 272 -21.86 44.32 3.09
CA LEU A 272 -22.39 43.36 4.08
C LEU A 272 -22.66 44.01 5.46
N LYS A 273 -21.80 44.97 5.88
CA LYS A 273 -21.97 45.71 7.14
C LYS A 273 -23.08 46.77 7.04
N GLU A 274 -23.24 47.42 5.90
CA GLU A 274 -24.34 48.38 5.67
C GLU A 274 -25.70 47.68 5.70
N LEU A 275 -25.81 46.52 5.05
CA LEU A 275 -27.00 45.67 5.05
C LEU A 275 -27.24 44.95 6.39
N GLN A 276 -26.25 44.94 7.30
CA GLN A 276 -26.30 44.26 8.61
C GLN A 276 -26.48 42.74 8.54
N LEU A 277 -25.98 42.12 7.47
CA LEU A 277 -26.06 40.68 7.23
C LEU A 277 -25.11 39.91 8.16
N GLY A 278 -25.43 38.63 8.42
CA GLY A 278 -24.58 37.72 9.19
C GLY A 278 -23.38 37.19 8.40
N THR A 279 -23.49 37.22 7.07
CA THR A 279 -22.48 36.79 6.11
C THR A 279 -21.13 37.47 6.32
N VAL A 280 -20.04 36.72 6.12
CA VAL A 280 -18.68 37.29 6.06
C VAL A 280 -18.02 36.97 4.72
N VAL A 281 -17.03 37.77 4.31
CA VAL A 281 -16.27 37.49 3.09
C VAL A 281 -15.47 36.19 3.27
N SER A 282 -15.70 35.20 2.42
CA SER A 282 -14.70 34.17 2.16
C SER A 282 -13.76 34.67 1.08
N ALA A 283 -12.48 34.36 1.22
CA ALA A 283 -11.49 34.64 0.19
C ALA A 283 -10.39 33.56 0.24
N MET A 284 -9.88 33.10 -0.87
CA MET A 284 -9.86 33.79 -2.16
C MET A 284 -10.13 32.86 -3.33
N ASP A 285 -10.55 31.62 -3.05
CA ASP A 285 -10.88 30.58 -4.03
C ASP A 285 -9.81 30.46 -5.12
N GLU A 286 -8.53 30.55 -4.73
CA GLU A 286 -7.43 30.34 -5.68
C GLU A 286 -7.30 28.86 -6.03
N THR A 287 -7.08 28.61 -7.32
CA THR A 287 -6.99 27.27 -7.94
C THR A 287 -5.97 26.32 -7.28
N ASN A 288 -4.99 26.87 -6.57
CA ASN A 288 -4.04 26.08 -5.78
C ASN A 288 -3.47 26.83 -4.54
N PRO A 289 -2.92 26.10 -3.55
CA PRO A 289 -2.42 26.67 -2.30
C PRO A 289 -1.16 27.53 -2.45
N GLN A 290 -0.31 27.26 -3.46
CA GLN A 290 0.84 28.10 -3.78
C GLN A 290 0.38 29.51 -4.19
N LYS A 291 -0.60 29.61 -5.09
CA LYS A 291 -1.14 30.88 -5.55
C LYS A 291 -1.87 31.63 -4.43
N PHE A 292 -2.66 30.91 -3.63
CA PHE A 292 -3.26 31.45 -2.40
C PHE A 292 -2.22 32.15 -1.53
N ARG A 293 -1.10 31.48 -1.22
CA ARG A 293 -0.03 32.07 -0.40
C ARG A 293 0.54 33.32 -1.06
N GLN A 294 0.91 33.24 -2.34
CA GLN A 294 1.54 34.34 -3.08
C GLN A 294 0.69 35.63 -3.04
N ASN A 295 -0.63 35.51 -3.09
CA ASN A 295 -1.54 36.66 -3.04
C ASN A 295 -1.84 37.10 -1.60
N TRP A 296 -2.04 36.17 -0.65
CA TRP A 296 -2.19 36.51 0.77
C TRP A 296 -0.99 37.31 1.27
N GLU A 297 0.20 37.06 0.76
CA GLU A 297 1.39 37.84 1.08
C GLU A 297 1.36 39.30 0.60
N GLN A 298 0.56 39.63 -0.41
CA GLN A 298 0.42 40.96 -1.01
C GLN A 298 -0.72 41.78 -0.39
N TYR A 299 -1.73 41.13 0.20
CA TYR A 299 -2.82 41.80 0.89
C TYR A 299 -2.34 42.65 2.08
N ASP A 300 -2.87 43.87 2.19
CA ASP A 300 -2.71 44.71 3.37
C ASP A 300 -3.50 44.18 4.58
N VAL A 301 -3.23 44.76 5.76
CA VAL A 301 -3.84 44.33 7.02
C VAL A 301 -5.36 44.46 6.98
N THR A 302 -5.89 45.54 6.39
CA THR A 302 -7.34 45.79 6.31
C THR A 302 -8.04 44.74 5.44
N THR A 303 -7.45 44.35 4.31
CA THR A 303 -7.97 43.24 3.48
C THR A 303 -7.99 41.95 4.29
N LYS A 304 -6.90 41.61 4.99
CA LYS A 304 -6.81 40.37 5.82
C LYS A 304 -7.78 40.36 7.00
N GLU A 305 -8.08 41.53 7.56
CA GLU A 305 -9.09 41.67 8.61
C GLU A 305 -10.50 41.45 8.08
N ASN A 306 -10.82 41.95 6.87
CA ASN A 306 -12.11 41.79 6.21
C ASN A 306 -12.43 40.35 5.74
N VAL A 307 -11.43 39.53 5.44
CA VAL A 307 -11.62 38.10 5.10
C VAL A 307 -12.03 37.31 6.36
N GLY A 308 -13.28 36.88 6.46
CA GLY A 308 -13.78 36.07 7.59
C GLY A 308 -13.36 34.60 7.51
N GLN A 309 -13.28 34.07 6.29
CA GLN A 309 -12.91 32.68 5.99
C GLN A 309 -11.88 32.62 4.86
N MET A 310 -10.89 31.75 5.02
CA MET A 310 -9.96 31.36 3.97
C MET A 310 -10.56 30.23 3.13
N ASN A 311 -10.59 30.42 1.82
CA ASN A 311 -11.00 29.45 0.81
C ASN A 311 -9.82 29.17 -0.13
N VAL A 312 -9.59 27.90 -0.46
CA VAL A 312 -8.51 27.44 -1.36
C VAL A 312 -8.93 26.17 -2.08
N HIS A 313 -8.56 26.06 -3.35
CA HIS A 313 -8.77 24.85 -4.15
C HIS A 313 -7.51 23.99 -4.13
N THR A 314 -7.66 22.70 -4.44
CA THR A 314 -6.53 21.76 -4.37
C THR A 314 -6.20 21.06 -5.68
N TYR A 315 -6.72 21.51 -6.83
CA TYR A 315 -6.39 20.94 -8.14
C TYR A 315 -4.88 20.58 -8.23
N TRP A 316 -3.99 21.56 -7.97
CA TRP A 316 -2.58 21.30 -7.71
C TRP A 316 -2.24 21.34 -6.19
N PRO A 317 -1.94 20.21 -5.53
CA PRO A 317 -1.79 20.10 -4.06
C PRO A 317 -0.51 20.69 -3.45
N GLY A 318 0.31 21.38 -4.24
CA GLY A 318 1.57 21.97 -3.76
C GLY A 318 1.33 23.02 -2.65
N GLU A 319 2.25 23.10 -1.69
CA GLU A 319 2.25 24.10 -0.61
C GLU A 319 1.02 24.11 0.34
N ARG A 320 0.16 23.07 0.36
CA ARG A 320 -1.01 22.93 1.29
C ARG A 320 -0.69 23.33 2.74
N THR A 321 0.44 22.86 3.27
CA THR A 321 0.88 23.14 4.66
C THR A 321 1.12 24.63 4.93
N ALA A 322 1.52 25.43 3.92
CA ALA A 322 1.67 26.87 4.08
C ALA A 322 0.32 27.57 4.30
N VAL A 323 -0.74 27.14 3.61
CA VAL A 323 -2.10 27.69 3.77
C VAL A 323 -2.70 27.31 5.11
N ARG A 324 -2.52 26.05 5.54
CA ARG A 324 -2.83 25.60 6.91
C ARG A 324 -2.18 26.50 7.96
N ASP A 325 -0.88 26.71 7.85
CA ASP A 325 -0.11 27.41 8.89
C ASP A 325 -0.36 28.93 8.88
N LEU A 326 -0.66 29.51 7.71
CA LEU A 326 -1.25 30.86 7.60
C LEU A 326 -2.60 30.94 8.31
N ALA A 327 -3.54 30.01 8.05
CA ALA A 327 -4.86 30.02 8.66
C ALA A 327 -4.80 29.91 10.19
N LYS A 328 -3.89 29.08 10.73
CA LYS A 328 -3.62 28.98 12.17
C LYS A 328 -3.01 30.27 12.74
N GLY A 329 -2.00 30.84 12.08
CA GLY A 329 -1.37 32.08 12.52
C GLY A 329 -2.34 33.27 12.55
N GLU A 330 -3.14 33.41 11.50
CA GLU A 330 -4.16 34.46 11.33
C GLU A 330 -5.47 34.15 12.11
N LYS A 331 -5.63 32.92 12.62
CA LYS A 331 -6.79 32.40 13.37
C LYS A 331 -8.10 32.48 12.57
N LYS A 332 -8.02 32.20 11.27
CA LYS A 332 -9.15 32.22 10.34
C LYS A 332 -9.73 30.81 10.16
N ARG A 333 -11.02 30.73 9.82
CA ARG A 333 -11.65 29.51 9.30
C ARG A 333 -11.00 29.17 7.95
N LEU A 334 -10.72 27.90 7.66
CA LEU A 334 -10.16 27.45 6.39
C LEU A 334 -11.04 26.35 5.82
N TRP A 335 -11.44 26.47 4.56
CA TRP A 335 -12.12 25.45 3.79
C TRP A 335 -11.24 25.02 2.61
N MET A 336 -11.27 23.71 2.30
CA MET A 336 -10.99 23.25 0.95
C MET A 336 -12.31 23.42 0.20
N SER A 337 -12.41 24.49 -0.59
CA SER A 337 -13.69 24.97 -1.14
C SER A 337 -14.04 24.35 -2.49
N GLU A 338 -13.08 23.75 -3.18
CA GLU A 338 -13.28 23.19 -4.51
C GLU A 338 -12.16 22.23 -4.94
N VAL A 339 -12.54 21.02 -5.35
CA VAL A 339 -11.77 20.14 -6.23
C VAL A 339 -12.69 19.05 -6.77
N ASP A 340 -12.34 18.48 -7.91
CA ASP A 340 -12.74 17.11 -8.31
C ASP A 340 -11.60 16.53 -9.17
N LEU A 341 -11.67 15.25 -9.53
CA LEU A 341 -10.69 14.57 -10.37
C LEU A 341 -11.36 13.84 -11.54
N GLY A 342 -10.79 14.00 -12.73
CA GLY A 342 -11.21 13.28 -13.94
C GLY A 342 -10.86 11.78 -13.96
N GLY A 343 -10.02 11.29 -13.04
CA GLY A 343 -9.51 9.92 -13.07
C GLY A 343 -8.33 9.73 -14.04
N SER A 344 -7.48 8.74 -13.78
CA SER A 344 -6.42 8.29 -14.68
C SER A 344 -6.89 7.37 -15.83
N VAL A 345 -8.16 6.96 -15.81
CA VAL A 345 -8.78 6.05 -16.80
C VAL A 345 -9.86 6.77 -17.62
N PRO A 346 -10.19 6.26 -18.83
CA PRO A 346 -11.37 6.64 -19.60
C PRO A 346 -12.68 6.62 -18.79
N GLN A 347 -13.75 7.22 -19.33
CA GLN A 347 -15.08 7.19 -18.70
C GLN A 347 -15.52 5.75 -18.39
N ASP A 348 -15.64 5.41 -17.11
CA ASP A 348 -16.11 4.11 -16.65
C ASP A 348 -16.77 4.26 -15.27
N PHE A 349 -18.07 3.95 -15.20
CA PHE A 349 -18.85 4.10 -13.98
C PHE A 349 -18.52 3.06 -12.90
N ASP A 350 -18.00 1.89 -13.29
CA ASP A 350 -17.72 0.76 -12.40
C ASP A 350 -16.22 0.61 -12.09
N HIS A 351 -15.33 1.29 -12.82
CA HIS A 351 -13.89 1.29 -12.52
C HIS A 351 -13.59 2.01 -11.19
N ILE A 352 -12.80 1.37 -10.33
CA ILE A 352 -12.55 1.86 -8.98
C ILE A 352 -11.44 2.91 -8.88
N GLU A 353 -10.48 2.94 -9.83
CA GLU A 353 -9.30 3.83 -9.75
C GLU A 353 -9.63 5.33 -9.55
N PRO A 354 -10.57 5.96 -10.27
CA PRO A 354 -10.96 7.35 -10.00
C PRO A 354 -11.51 7.54 -8.57
N GLY A 355 -12.12 6.49 -8.01
CA GLY A 355 -12.53 6.43 -6.62
C GLY A 355 -11.35 6.36 -5.65
N LEU A 356 -10.29 5.60 -5.95
CA LEU A 356 -9.08 5.54 -5.11
C LEU A 356 -8.33 6.89 -5.12
N GLU A 357 -8.19 7.50 -6.30
CA GLU A 357 -7.60 8.83 -6.47
C GLU A 357 -8.37 9.91 -5.68
N LEU A 358 -9.71 9.88 -5.71
CA LEU A 358 -10.54 10.78 -4.90
C LEU A 358 -10.36 10.51 -3.39
N SER A 359 -10.21 9.25 -2.99
CA SER A 359 -9.95 8.86 -1.60
C SER A 359 -8.63 9.46 -1.09
N GLU A 360 -7.55 9.29 -1.87
CA GLU A 360 -6.22 9.85 -1.58
C GLU A 360 -6.27 11.39 -1.56
N ARG A 361 -7.01 12.00 -2.49
CA ARG A 361 -7.23 13.45 -2.52
C ARG A 361 -7.89 13.96 -1.25
N ILE A 362 -9.01 13.37 -0.84
CA ILE A 362 -9.74 13.77 0.39
C ILE A 362 -8.84 13.60 1.62
N ALA A 363 -8.21 12.43 1.78
CA ALA A 363 -7.34 12.16 2.92
C ALA A 363 -6.13 13.12 2.97
N SER A 364 -5.43 13.29 1.85
CA SER A 364 -4.24 14.14 1.79
C SER A 364 -4.57 15.63 1.90
N ASP A 365 -5.71 16.11 1.37
CA ASP A 365 -6.15 17.48 1.58
C ASP A 365 -6.45 17.73 3.06
N ILE A 366 -7.23 16.84 3.69
CA ILE A 366 -7.62 17.04 5.09
C ILE A 366 -6.42 17.00 6.03
N MET A 367 -5.47 16.07 5.81
CA MET A 367 -4.25 15.95 6.62
C MET A 367 -3.24 17.10 6.42
N ASN A 368 -3.16 17.69 5.21
CA ASN A 368 -2.17 18.74 4.92
C ASN A 368 -2.71 20.18 5.03
N LEU A 369 -4.00 20.42 4.77
CA LEU A 369 -4.65 21.72 4.96
C LEU A 369 -5.27 21.91 6.36
N GLU A 370 -5.63 20.82 7.05
CA GLU A 370 -6.54 20.86 8.21
C GLU A 370 -7.82 21.70 8.00
N PRO A 371 -8.52 21.55 6.87
CA PRO A 371 -9.68 22.37 6.56
C PRO A 371 -10.86 21.96 7.45
N ARG A 372 -11.76 22.91 7.71
CA ARG A 372 -12.98 22.65 8.48
C ARG A 372 -14.13 22.09 7.64
N ALA A 373 -14.06 22.21 6.31
CA ALA A 373 -14.91 21.53 5.36
C ALA A 373 -14.12 21.14 4.12
N TRP A 374 -14.63 20.15 3.40
CA TRP A 374 -14.12 19.73 2.10
C TRP A 374 -15.30 19.71 1.13
N VAL A 375 -15.21 20.53 0.09
CA VAL A 375 -16.30 20.76 -0.86
C VAL A 375 -15.85 20.38 -2.26
N LEU A 376 -16.58 19.45 -2.87
CA LEU A 376 -16.39 19.08 -4.28
C LEU A 376 -16.70 20.31 -5.17
N TRP A 377 -16.20 20.30 -6.41
CA TRP A 377 -16.74 21.10 -7.51
C TRP A 377 -18.22 20.71 -7.80
N GLN A 378 -18.61 20.41 -9.03
CA GLN A 378 -19.93 19.86 -9.31
C GLN A 378 -20.01 18.35 -9.04
N ALA A 379 -21.04 17.93 -8.30
CA ALA A 379 -21.29 16.51 -8.02
C ALA A 379 -22.03 15.78 -9.15
N ILE A 380 -22.63 16.52 -10.09
CA ILE A 380 -23.31 15.99 -11.27
C ILE A 380 -22.65 16.62 -12.50
N GLU A 381 -22.29 15.80 -13.49
CA GLU A 381 -21.63 16.23 -14.73
C GLU A 381 -22.39 15.68 -15.95
N ASP A 382 -22.27 16.39 -17.07
CA ASP A 382 -22.84 15.98 -18.35
C ASP A 382 -22.12 14.73 -18.88
N GLN A 383 -22.88 13.65 -19.03
CA GLN A 383 -22.37 12.39 -19.57
C GLN A 383 -21.86 12.53 -21.01
N ILE A 384 -22.43 13.46 -21.79
CA ILE A 384 -22.04 13.69 -23.18
C ILE A 384 -20.66 14.36 -23.24
N ASN A 385 -20.43 15.40 -22.44
CA ASN A 385 -19.10 16.03 -22.31
C ASN A 385 -18.00 15.06 -21.82
N MET A 386 -18.39 14.02 -21.07
CA MET A 386 -17.47 13.04 -20.47
C MET A 386 -17.14 11.82 -21.33
N ASN A 387 -17.82 11.61 -22.46
CA ASN A 387 -17.68 10.40 -23.26
C ASN A 387 -16.41 10.35 -24.14
N GLU A 388 -16.21 9.22 -24.84
CA GLU A 388 -15.05 8.97 -25.71
C GLU A 388 -14.87 9.96 -26.87
N ASP A 389 -15.94 10.65 -27.29
CA ASP A 389 -15.90 11.67 -28.35
C ASP A 389 -15.48 13.07 -27.83
N ASN A 390 -15.41 13.26 -26.50
CA ASN A 390 -15.14 14.55 -25.85
C ASN A 390 -13.98 14.46 -24.85
N GLU A 391 -14.22 14.66 -23.55
CA GLU A 391 -13.16 14.69 -22.53
C GLU A 391 -12.73 13.29 -22.05
N ASN A 392 -13.51 12.25 -22.36
CA ASN A 392 -13.27 10.84 -22.02
C ASN A 392 -12.82 10.62 -20.56
N SER A 393 -13.61 11.11 -19.61
CA SER A 393 -13.19 11.33 -18.24
C SER A 393 -14.30 11.08 -17.23
N ASN A 394 -13.94 11.02 -15.95
CA ASN A 394 -14.81 10.63 -14.85
C ASN A 394 -15.20 11.80 -13.94
N TRP A 395 -15.18 13.07 -14.42
CA TRP A 395 -15.64 14.22 -13.63
C TRP A 395 -17.10 14.04 -13.13
N GLY A 396 -17.41 14.63 -11.98
CA GLY A 396 -18.67 14.41 -11.26
C GLY A 396 -18.72 13.08 -10.50
N LEU A 397 -19.66 12.98 -9.55
CA LEU A 397 -19.98 11.73 -8.85
C LEU A 397 -21.15 11.00 -9.54
N ILE A 398 -22.02 11.77 -10.19
CA ILE A 398 -23.12 11.30 -11.02
C ILE A 398 -22.90 11.87 -12.42
N GLN A 399 -23.03 11.03 -13.45
CA GLN A 399 -23.06 11.49 -14.83
C GLN A 399 -24.45 11.23 -15.44
N VAL A 400 -24.95 12.20 -16.19
CA VAL A 400 -26.28 12.16 -16.84
C VAL A 400 -26.26 13.07 -18.07
N ASP A 401 -26.99 12.71 -19.13
CA ASP A 401 -27.17 13.60 -20.29
C ASP A 401 -27.89 14.89 -19.86
N PHE A 402 -27.30 16.05 -20.16
CA PHE A 402 -27.86 17.36 -19.79
C PHE A 402 -28.97 17.86 -20.74
N ASP A 403 -29.09 17.32 -21.96
CA ASP A 403 -30.13 17.70 -22.95
C ASP A 403 -30.81 16.46 -23.59
N PRO A 404 -31.49 15.62 -22.79
CA PRO A 404 -32.02 14.36 -23.27
C PRO A 404 -33.27 14.54 -24.15
N ASP A 405 -33.27 13.89 -25.32
CA ASP A 405 -34.40 13.83 -26.27
C ASP A 405 -35.73 13.39 -25.59
N ASN A 406 -35.65 12.55 -24.54
CA ASN A 406 -36.82 12.07 -23.79
C ASN A 406 -36.49 11.76 -22.32
N PHE A 407 -37.07 12.53 -21.39
CA PHE A 407 -36.96 12.30 -19.94
C PHE A 407 -37.51 10.93 -19.47
N ASP A 408 -38.45 10.31 -20.19
CA ASP A 408 -38.95 8.96 -19.85
C ASP A 408 -37.91 7.85 -20.15
N GLU A 409 -36.84 8.18 -20.89
CA GLU A 409 -35.75 7.28 -21.28
C GLU A 409 -34.38 7.70 -20.71
N LEU A 410 -34.35 8.73 -19.84
CA LEU A 410 -33.12 9.25 -19.23
C LEU A 410 -32.54 8.27 -18.20
N GLU A 411 -31.31 7.81 -18.45
CA GLU A 411 -30.49 7.09 -17.47
C GLU A 411 -29.49 8.05 -16.81
N TRP A 412 -29.18 7.82 -15.53
CA TRP A 412 -28.12 8.53 -14.81
C TRP A 412 -27.26 7.54 -14.02
N HIS A 413 -25.95 7.79 -13.98
CA HIS A 413 -24.96 6.82 -13.50
C HIS A 413 -24.19 7.37 -12.31
N LYS A 414 -24.31 6.72 -11.15
CA LYS A 414 -23.40 6.92 -10.00
C LYS A 414 -22.12 6.13 -10.25
N ASN A 415 -21.01 6.82 -10.48
CA ASN A 415 -19.71 6.18 -10.66
C ASN A 415 -19.12 5.75 -9.29
N LYS A 416 -17.99 5.03 -9.29
CA LYS A 416 -17.32 4.62 -8.04
C LYS A 416 -16.90 5.79 -7.15
N LYS A 417 -16.62 6.98 -7.70
CA LYS A 417 -16.35 8.18 -6.88
C LYS A 417 -17.52 8.55 -5.98
N TYR A 418 -18.78 8.35 -6.40
CA TYR A 418 -19.95 8.55 -5.52
C TYR A 418 -19.86 7.66 -4.28
N TYR A 419 -19.59 6.36 -4.45
CA TYR A 419 -19.52 5.42 -3.34
C TYR A 419 -18.25 5.57 -2.51
N THR A 420 -17.14 6.07 -3.07
CA THR A 420 -16.00 6.53 -2.27
C THR A 420 -16.35 7.78 -1.47
N MET A 421 -16.97 8.79 -2.07
CA MET A 421 -17.40 9.98 -1.33
C MET A 421 -18.35 9.62 -0.19
N ALA A 422 -19.15 8.56 -0.33
CA ALA A 422 -20.01 8.03 0.72
C ALA A 422 -19.23 7.40 1.91
N ASN A 423 -18.02 6.86 1.71
CA ASN A 423 -17.14 6.38 2.79
C ASN A 423 -16.72 7.52 3.74
N TYR A 424 -16.56 8.73 3.21
CA TYR A 424 -16.25 9.91 4.00
C TYR A 424 -17.51 10.59 4.52
N SER A 425 -18.39 11.00 3.61
CA SER A 425 -19.52 11.88 3.90
C SER A 425 -20.57 11.28 4.83
N LYS A 426 -20.87 9.98 4.74
CA LYS A 426 -21.88 9.35 5.60
C LYS A 426 -21.40 9.11 7.04
N PHE A 427 -20.09 9.00 7.28
CA PHE A 427 -19.54 8.55 8.57
C PHE A 427 -18.77 9.64 9.32
N ILE A 428 -18.04 10.52 8.63
CA ILE A 428 -17.38 11.68 9.25
C ILE A 428 -18.35 12.87 9.18
N ARG A 429 -19.25 12.99 10.15
CA ARG A 429 -20.32 14.01 10.15
C ARG A 429 -19.89 15.35 10.75
N PRO A 430 -20.64 16.44 10.53
CA PRO A 430 -20.41 17.70 11.24
C PRO A 430 -20.38 17.46 12.77
N GLY A 431 -19.39 18.03 13.46
CA GLY A 431 -19.13 17.79 14.89
C GLY A 431 -17.96 16.83 15.17
N TYR A 432 -17.55 16.00 14.21
CA TYR A 432 -16.40 15.10 14.36
C TYR A 432 -15.09 15.91 14.44
N ASN A 433 -14.08 15.38 15.14
CA ASN A 433 -12.72 15.90 15.10
C ASN A 433 -11.84 14.91 14.33
N VAL A 434 -11.29 15.31 13.18
CA VAL A 434 -10.23 14.53 12.51
C VAL A 434 -9.02 14.42 13.44
N ILE A 435 -8.33 13.28 13.42
CA ILE A 435 -7.15 12.97 14.21
C ILE A 435 -6.01 12.46 13.33
N ASN A 436 -4.78 12.52 13.82
CA ASN A 436 -3.62 12.03 13.08
C ASN A 436 -3.56 10.51 12.96
N THR A 437 -2.86 10.08 11.91
CA THR A 437 -2.44 8.71 11.63
C THR A 437 -0.96 8.72 11.23
N ASP A 438 -0.28 7.58 11.34
CA ASP A 438 1.07 7.35 10.79
C ASP A 438 1.05 6.79 9.35
N ASN A 439 -0.14 6.59 8.77
CA ASN A 439 -0.35 5.93 7.49
C ASN A 439 -1.03 6.87 6.46
N ASN A 440 -0.38 7.06 5.30
CA ASN A 440 -0.81 7.99 4.25
C ASN A 440 -2.19 7.70 3.66
N ASN A 441 -2.58 6.42 3.63
CA ASN A 441 -3.79 5.95 2.99
C ASN A 441 -4.98 5.93 3.97
N THR A 442 -4.77 6.46 5.18
CA THR A 442 -5.73 6.44 6.28
C THR A 442 -6.13 7.85 6.71
N LEU A 443 -7.44 8.13 6.69
CA LEU A 443 -8.02 9.27 7.42
C LEU A 443 -8.79 8.76 8.65
N ALA A 444 -8.57 9.35 9.81
CA ALA A 444 -9.29 9.00 11.04
C ALA A 444 -9.98 10.22 11.67
N ALA A 445 -11.16 10.01 12.26
CA ALA A 445 -11.91 11.04 12.97
C ALA A 445 -12.65 10.48 14.19
N ILE A 446 -12.79 11.28 15.25
CA ILE A 446 -13.43 10.87 16.49
C ILE A 446 -14.73 11.63 16.75
N ASN A 447 -15.72 10.91 17.28
CA ASN A 447 -16.94 11.46 17.86
C ASN A 447 -16.92 11.22 19.37
N LYS A 448 -16.69 12.32 20.10
CA LYS A 448 -16.55 12.32 21.57
C LYS A 448 -17.86 12.06 22.30
N GLU A 449 -19.00 12.41 21.69
CA GLU A 449 -20.32 12.21 22.28
C GLU A 449 -20.74 10.74 22.20
N ASN A 450 -20.49 10.09 21.06
CA ASN A 450 -20.82 8.69 20.82
C ASN A 450 -19.76 7.70 21.34
N GLN A 451 -18.55 8.16 21.69
CA GLN A 451 -17.39 7.32 22.03
C GLN A 451 -17.03 6.37 20.89
N GLU A 452 -16.79 6.99 19.73
CA GLU A 452 -16.58 6.34 18.44
C GLU A 452 -15.38 6.96 17.72
N ALA A 453 -14.65 6.13 16.96
CA ALA A 453 -13.71 6.56 15.93
C ALA A 453 -14.14 6.00 14.58
N VAL A 454 -14.03 6.81 13.53
CA VAL A 454 -14.22 6.41 12.13
C VAL A 454 -12.86 6.42 11.46
N VAL A 455 -12.51 5.34 10.78
CA VAL A 455 -11.23 5.18 10.07
C VAL A 455 -11.52 4.79 8.63
N VAL A 456 -11.11 5.61 7.67
CA VAL A 456 -11.23 5.31 6.23
C VAL A 456 -9.85 4.93 5.71
N TYR A 457 -9.70 3.69 5.24
CA TYR A 457 -8.47 3.14 4.67
C TYR A 457 -8.61 2.93 3.15
N THR A 458 -7.56 3.25 2.39
CA THR A 458 -7.48 3.01 0.94
C THR A 458 -6.41 1.98 0.62
N ASN A 459 -6.81 0.81 0.11
CA ASN A 459 -5.89 -0.16 -0.46
C ASN A 459 -5.75 0.11 -1.97
N HIS A 460 -4.56 0.55 -2.40
CA HIS A 460 -4.24 0.78 -3.81
C HIS A 460 -3.69 -0.46 -4.52
N THR A 461 -3.40 -1.55 -3.81
CA THR A 461 -2.75 -2.74 -4.36
C THR A 461 -3.75 -3.70 -5.00
N GLU A 462 -3.26 -4.52 -5.93
CA GLU A 462 -4.02 -5.63 -6.56
C GLU A 462 -4.27 -6.82 -5.63
N ASN A 463 -3.77 -6.76 -4.38
CA ASN A 463 -3.86 -7.84 -3.40
C ASN A 463 -4.72 -7.44 -2.20
N ALA A 464 -5.27 -8.44 -1.49
CA ALA A 464 -5.90 -8.19 -0.21
C ALA A 464 -4.82 -7.89 0.84
N GLU A 465 -4.96 -6.79 1.57
CA GLU A 465 -4.00 -6.40 2.60
C GLU A 465 -4.52 -6.77 3.99
N LYS A 466 -3.60 -7.16 4.89
CA LYS A 466 -3.88 -7.41 6.30
C LYS A 466 -3.45 -6.17 7.09
N ILE A 467 -4.40 -5.49 7.72
CA ILE A 467 -4.16 -4.26 8.47
C ILE A 467 -4.23 -4.49 9.99
N ASP A 468 -3.51 -3.66 10.74
CA ASP A 468 -3.65 -3.49 12.19
C ASP A 468 -3.96 -2.03 12.50
N ILE A 469 -5.15 -1.75 13.04
CA ILE A 469 -5.45 -0.41 13.56
C ILE A 469 -5.17 -0.44 15.07
N ASP A 470 -4.05 0.18 15.47
CA ASP A 470 -3.61 0.36 16.85
C ASP A 470 -4.39 1.49 17.52
N LEU A 471 -5.19 1.11 18.53
CA LEU A 471 -6.04 1.98 19.33
C LEU A 471 -5.40 2.33 20.69
N SER A 472 -4.14 1.95 20.93
CA SER A 472 -3.44 2.18 22.20
C SER A 472 -3.33 3.65 22.58
N GLY A 473 -3.45 4.60 21.64
CA GLY A 473 -3.49 6.04 21.91
C GLY A 473 -4.75 6.53 22.64
N PHE A 474 -5.83 5.72 22.69
CA PHE A 474 -7.06 6.05 23.41
C PHE A 474 -6.96 5.70 24.91
N ASP A 475 -7.46 6.59 25.77
CA ASP A 475 -7.50 6.38 27.23
C ASP A 475 -8.45 5.25 27.64
N VAL A 476 -9.52 5.06 26.84
CA VAL A 476 -10.52 4.02 27.05
C VAL A 476 -10.76 3.28 25.73
N VAL A 477 -10.34 2.03 25.69
CA VAL A 477 -10.83 1.00 24.75
C VAL A 477 -11.66 0.02 25.57
N LYS A 478 -12.96 -0.12 25.26
CA LYS A 478 -13.84 -1.04 26.00
C LYS A 478 -13.58 -2.48 25.58
N GLN A 479 -13.75 -3.43 26.50
CA GLN A 479 -13.77 -4.88 26.16
C GLN A 479 -14.89 -5.25 25.17
N SER A 480 -15.91 -4.40 25.02
CA SER A 480 -16.97 -4.54 24.01
C SER A 480 -16.76 -3.62 22.80
N ALA A 481 -15.53 -3.12 22.57
CA ALA A 481 -15.23 -2.30 21.41
C ALA A 481 -15.25 -3.16 20.15
N SER A 482 -15.80 -2.60 19.07
CA SER A 482 -16.01 -3.32 17.82
C SER A 482 -16.13 -2.36 16.65
N ALA A 483 -15.76 -2.84 15.47
CA ALA A 483 -15.82 -2.09 14.23
C ALA A 483 -16.87 -2.67 13.28
N VAL A 484 -17.59 -1.80 12.58
CA VAL A 484 -18.40 -2.18 11.41
C VAL A 484 -17.71 -1.65 10.15
N PRO A 485 -17.26 -2.53 9.24
CA PRO A 485 -16.67 -2.13 7.97
C PRO A 485 -17.73 -1.81 6.91
N TYR A 486 -17.44 -0.84 6.06
CA TYR A 486 -18.20 -0.49 4.86
C TYR A 486 -17.21 -0.35 3.70
N THR A 487 -17.37 -1.13 2.63
CA THR A 487 -16.36 -1.23 1.56
C THR A 487 -16.91 -0.78 0.21
N THR A 488 -16.12 0.03 -0.50
CA THR A 488 -16.28 0.33 -1.93
C THR A 488 -15.08 -0.24 -2.69
N SER A 489 -15.36 -1.01 -3.74
CA SER A 489 -14.38 -1.60 -4.67
C SER A 489 -15.02 -1.74 -6.05
N ALA A 490 -14.37 -2.38 -7.03
CA ALA A 490 -15.00 -2.73 -8.29
C ALA A 490 -16.32 -3.53 -8.09
N ASP A 491 -16.34 -4.48 -7.15
CA ASP A 491 -17.50 -5.36 -6.86
C ASP A 491 -18.42 -4.85 -5.73
N SER A 492 -18.13 -3.71 -5.09
CA SER A 492 -18.89 -3.23 -3.93
C SER A 492 -19.13 -1.73 -3.92
N ASN A 493 -20.32 -1.33 -3.47
CA ASN A 493 -20.82 0.04 -3.49
C ASN A 493 -21.27 0.42 -2.07
N LEU A 494 -20.29 0.78 -1.23
CA LEU A 494 -20.46 0.99 0.22
C LEU A 494 -21.15 -0.20 0.93
N THR A 495 -20.72 -1.42 0.60
CA THR A 495 -21.26 -2.65 1.16
C THR A 495 -20.89 -2.78 2.64
N GLN A 496 -21.88 -2.86 3.53
CA GLN A 496 -21.65 -3.14 4.95
C GLN A 496 -21.20 -4.60 5.15
N GLY A 497 -20.10 -4.80 5.88
CA GLY A 497 -19.59 -6.12 6.27
C GLY A 497 -19.98 -6.54 7.69
N GLU A 498 -19.46 -7.68 8.14
CA GLU A 498 -19.70 -8.22 9.48
C GLU A 498 -18.95 -7.42 10.57
N THR A 499 -19.50 -7.38 11.78
CA THR A 499 -18.88 -6.69 12.93
C THR A 499 -17.62 -7.41 13.41
N ILE A 500 -16.50 -6.70 13.43
CA ILE A 500 -15.20 -7.17 13.88
C ILE A 500 -15.01 -6.75 15.35
N GLN A 501 -14.51 -7.64 16.22
CA GLN A 501 -14.20 -7.29 17.61
C GLN A 501 -12.81 -6.66 17.72
N VAL A 502 -12.64 -5.73 18.66
CA VAL A 502 -11.33 -5.20 19.06
C VAL A 502 -10.75 -6.08 20.16
N GLU A 503 -9.50 -6.50 20.01
CA GLU A 503 -8.79 -7.32 21.00
C GLU A 503 -7.42 -6.71 21.31
N ASN A 504 -7.04 -6.63 22.60
CA ASN A 504 -5.75 -6.08 23.05
C ASN A 504 -5.43 -4.67 22.50
N ASP A 505 -6.44 -3.80 22.47
CA ASP A 505 -6.37 -2.43 21.90
C ASP A 505 -6.02 -2.39 20.40
N GLN A 506 -6.26 -3.49 19.67
CA GLN A 506 -6.00 -3.64 18.24
C GLN A 506 -7.26 -4.09 17.48
N LEU A 507 -7.40 -3.58 16.25
CA LEU A 507 -8.38 -4.04 15.28
C LEU A 507 -7.63 -4.65 14.08
N ILE A 508 -7.57 -5.97 14.04
CA ILE A 508 -6.86 -6.73 13.01
C ILE A 508 -7.87 -7.29 12.00
N THR A 509 -7.70 -7.00 10.72
CA THR A 509 -8.59 -7.47 9.66
C THR A 509 -7.92 -7.48 8.29
N SER A 510 -8.58 -8.05 7.29
CA SER A 510 -8.19 -7.95 5.89
C SER A 510 -9.11 -6.97 5.15
N VAL A 511 -8.53 -6.20 4.23
CA VAL A 511 -9.25 -5.34 3.27
C VAL A 511 -9.09 -5.88 1.86
N ALA A 512 -10.08 -5.64 1.01
CA ALA A 512 -10.08 -6.12 -0.38
C ALA A 512 -8.99 -5.41 -1.23
N PRO A 513 -8.51 -6.03 -2.33
CA PRO A 513 -7.77 -5.34 -3.38
C PRO A 513 -8.50 -4.09 -3.86
N LYS A 514 -7.74 -3.07 -4.31
CA LYS A 514 -8.26 -1.88 -4.99
C LYS A 514 -9.58 -1.38 -4.37
N SER A 515 -9.53 -0.98 -3.09
CA SER A 515 -10.72 -0.67 -2.31
C SER A 515 -10.56 0.47 -1.31
N VAL A 516 -11.67 1.14 -1.01
CA VAL A 516 -11.81 2.05 0.14
C VAL A 516 -12.68 1.34 1.16
N THR A 517 -12.22 1.22 2.41
CA THR A 517 -12.98 0.64 3.51
C THR A 517 -13.05 1.57 4.71
N THR A 518 -14.27 1.87 5.15
CA THR A 518 -14.55 2.67 6.35
C THR A 518 -14.88 1.76 7.53
N PHE A 519 -14.14 1.88 8.62
CA PHE A 519 -14.40 1.21 9.90
C PHE A 519 -15.04 2.17 10.88
N VAL A 520 -16.28 1.89 11.29
CA VAL A 520 -16.96 2.61 12.37
C VAL A 520 -16.70 1.88 13.68
N ILE A 521 -15.73 2.35 14.46
CA ILE A 521 -15.21 1.73 15.67
C ILE A 521 -15.91 2.32 16.90
N SER A 522 -16.84 1.54 17.47
CA SER A 522 -17.56 1.91 18.70
C SER A 522 -16.79 1.50 19.96
N GLY A 523 -16.88 2.32 21.00
CA GLY A 523 -16.38 1.99 22.34
C GLY A 523 -14.95 2.48 22.65
N VAL A 524 -14.45 3.44 21.87
CA VAL A 524 -13.14 4.08 22.03
C VAL A 524 -13.30 5.56 22.41
N SER A 525 -12.51 6.07 23.36
CA SER A 525 -12.57 7.49 23.74
C SER A 525 -11.36 7.97 24.55
N GLY A 526 -11.20 9.30 24.62
CA GLY A 526 -10.13 9.94 25.40
C GLY A 526 -8.76 9.90 24.73
N VAL A 527 -7.75 10.39 25.44
CA VAL A 527 -6.35 10.43 25.00
C VAL A 527 -5.49 9.87 26.12
N LYS A 528 -4.80 8.76 25.87
CA LYS A 528 -3.91 8.13 26.85
C LYS A 528 -2.65 8.98 26.99
N LYS A 529 -2.51 9.64 28.14
CA LYS A 529 -1.51 10.71 28.33
C LYS A 529 -0.07 10.23 28.23
N GLU A 530 0.15 8.98 28.56
CA GLU A 530 1.44 8.28 28.54
C GLU A 530 1.93 8.01 27.09
N GLU A 531 1.02 7.95 26.11
CA GLU A 531 1.34 7.73 24.69
C GLU A 531 1.51 9.03 23.89
N VAL A 532 1.19 10.19 24.48
CA VAL A 532 1.30 11.49 23.80
C VAL A 532 2.76 11.74 23.43
N TYR A 533 3.05 11.81 22.12
CA TYR A 533 4.42 11.91 21.64
C TYR A 533 5.14 13.16 22.16
N LEU A 534 4.53 14.33 21.99
CA LEU A 534 5.03 15.61 22.52
C LEU A 534 4.56 15.81 23.97
N SER A 535 5.22 15.12 24.90
CA SER A 535 4.89 15.11 26.33
C SER A 535 5.98 15.75 27.22
N ASP A 536 5.55 16.46 28.27
CA ASP A 536 6.41 17.29 29.14
C ASP A 536 7.52 16.53 29.91
N ASN A 537 7.40 15.20 30.00
CA ASN A 537 8.38 14.30 30.63
C ASN A 537 9.50 13.86 29.69
N LYS A 538 9.33 14.03 28.37
CA LYS A 538 10.33 13.70 27.37
C LYS A 538 11.28 14.86 27.07
N VAL A 539 12.37 14.53 26.41
CA VAL A 539 13.38 15.48 25.92
C VAL A 539 13.63 15.15 24.46
N PHE A 540 13.75 16.17 23.61
CA PHE A 540 13.81 16.02 22.17
C PHE A 540 15.03 16.73 21.58
N LYS A 541 15.41 16.35 20.36
CA LYS A 541 16.11 17.21 19.42
C LYS A 541 15.16 17.64 18.31
N LEU A 542 15.38 18.84 17.78
CA LEU A 542 14.62 19.41 16.67
C LEU A 542 15.55 19.49 15.47
N GLU A 543 15.40 18.60 14.49
CA GLU A 543 16.23 18.53 13.29
C GLU A 543 15.56 19.25 12.12
N ASN A 544 16.26 20.15 11.46
CA ASN A 544 15.73 20.87 10.30
C ASN A 544 15.77 19.97 9.05
N LYS A 545 14.63 19.77 8.39
CA LYS A 545 14.50 18.83 7.26
C LYS A 545 15.37 19.21 6.06
N HIS A 546 15.69 20.49 5.85
CA HIS A 546 16.55 20.93 4.74
C HIS A 546 18.05 20.69 4.98
N SER A 547 18.54 20.97 6.20
CA SER A 547 19.97 20.92 6.52
C SER A 547 20.42 19.62 7.19
N GLN A 548 19.47 18.82 7.69
CA GLN A 548 19.70 17.62 8.51
C GLN A 548 20.51 17.92 9.79
N LYS A 549 20.47 19.17 10.26
CA LYS A 549 21.12 19.65 11.48
C LYS A 549 20.10 19.92 12.57
N VAL A 550 20.51 19.74 13.83
CA VAL A 550 19.65 19.96 14.99
C VAL A 550 19.77 21.37 15.53
N LEU A 551 18.67 21.87 16.09
CA LEU A 551 18.61 23.14 16.81
C LEU A 551 19.50 23.07 18.06
N ASP A 552 20.38 24.05 18.19
CA ASP A 552 21.42 24.16 19.21
C ASP A 552 21.47 25.62 19.73
N VAL A 553 22.26 25.87 20.77
CA VAL A 553 22.40 27.19 21.40
C VAL A 553 23.83 27.69 21.33
N GLU A 554 24.04 28.84 20.70
CA GLU A 554 25.31 29.59 20.80
C GLU A 554 25.07 30.90 21.55
N LYS A 555 25.52 30.93 22.82
CA LYS A 555 25.31 32.04 23.77
C LYS A 555 23.82 32.24 24.07
N GLU A 556 23.19 33.25 23.47
CA GLU A 556 21.76 33.58 23.62
C GLU A 556 20.98 33.36 22.31
N LYS A 557 21.64 32.83 21.26
CA LYS A 557 21.03 32.61 19.95
C LYS A 557 20.65 31.15 19.74
N ALA A 558 19.50 30.93 19.12
CA ALA A 558 19.18 29.66 18.49
C ALA A 558 19.92 29.55 17.14
N VAL A 559 20.61 28.45 16.93
CA VAL A 559 21.40 28.13 15.72
C VAL A 559 21.21 26.66 15.36
N GLN A 560 21.71 26.20 14.22
CA GLN A 560 21.79 24.78 13.91
C GLN A 560 23.23 24.25 14.02
N TYR A 561 23.38 22.99 14.43
CA TYR A 561 24.63 22.24 14.35
C TYR A 561 24.37 20.78 13.97
N SER A 562 25.39 20.09 13.43
CA SER A 562 25.36 18.62 13.32
C SER A 562 25.05 17.95 14.67
N THR A 563 24.33 16.82 14.66
CA THR A 563 23.86 16.16 15.89
C THR A 563 25.01 15.53 16.67
N GLU A 564 25.13 15.87 17.96
CA GLU A 564 26.14 15.34 18.87
C GLU A 564 25.48 14.57 20.02
N ARG A 565 25.85 13.30 20.26
CA ARG A 565 25.25 12.46 21.31
C ARG A 565 25.58 13.01 22.71
N GLY A 566 24.55 13.19 23.55
CA GLY A 566 24.69 13.71 24.92
C GLY A 566 25.00 15.22 25.03
N LYS A 567 24.92 15.98 23.94
CA LYS A 567 25.12 17.44 23.96
C LYS A 567 23.85 18.16 24.42
N VAL A 568 23.82 18.53 25.69
CA VAL A 568 22.64 19.10 26.38
C VAL A 568 22.15 20.43 25.78
N SER A 569 23.01 21.21 25.10
CA SER A 569 22.59 22.42 24.39
C SER A 569 21.70 22.15 23.18
N GLN A 570 21.74 20.93 22.62
CA GLN A 570 20.86 20.43 21.55
C GLN A 570 19.58 19.76 22.07
N GLU A 571 19.40 19.70 23.40
CA GLU A 571 18.27 19.03 24.04
C GLU A 571 17.19 20.04 24.45
N TRP A 572 15.94 19.74 24.08
CA TRP A 572 14.81 20.63 24.24
C TRP A 572 13.64 19.89 24.89
N LYS A 573 12.92 20.58 25.78
CA LYS A 573 11.58 20.16 26.17
C LYS A 573 10.55 20.93 25.38
N ILE A 574 9.48 20.27 24.99
CA ILE A 574 8.31 20.88 24.38
C ILE A 574 7.20 20.80 25.41
N GLU A 575 7.06 21.84 26.23
CA GLU A 575 6.14 21.85 27.37
C GLU A 575 4.81 22.50 26.98
N LYS A 576 3.71 21.81 27.25
CA LYS A 576 2.36 22.24 26.84
C LYS A 576 1.80 23.31 27.76
N ILE A 577 1.18 24.35 27.18
CA ILE A 577 0.63 25.51 27.90
C ILE A 577 -0.90 25.42 28.04
N THR A 578 -1.57 24.72 27.13
CA THR A 578 -3.04 24.63 27.06
C THR A 578 -3.53 23.20 27.29
N ASP A 579 -4.60 23.04 28.08
CA ASP A 579 -5.09 21.74 28.58
C ASP A 579 -5.93 20.92 27.59
N SER A 580 -5.93 21.28 26.31
CA SER A 580 -6.77 20.71 25.25
C SER A 580 -5.94 19.84 24.29
N TYR A 581 -6.54 19.27 23.25
CA TYR A 581 -5.87 18.44 22.25
C TYR A 581 -6.10 18.93 20.82
N THR A 582 -6.45 20.21 20.63
CA THR A 582 -6.72 20.75 19.29
C THR A 582 -5.44 21.14 18.54
N THR A 583 -5.49 21.23 17.21
CA THR A 583 -4.36 21.73 16.38
C THR A 583 -3.98 23.21 16.60
N MET A 584 -4.58 23.84 17.60
CA MET A 584 -4.31 25.20 18.09
C MET A 584 -3.73 25.20 19.53
N GLU A 585 -3.34 24.05 20.06
CA GLU A 585 -2.63 23.98 21.35
C GLU A 585 -1.31 24.77 21.29
N LYS A 586 -0.95 25.35 22.43
CA LYS A 586 0.26 26.17 22.57
C LYS A 586 1.30 25.46 23.41
N TYR A 587 2.55 25.67 23.03
CA TYR A 587 3.72 25.09 23.66
C TYR A 587 4.77 26.17 23.94
N ARG A 588 5.57 25.95 24.98
CA ARG A 588 6.87 26.62 25.16
C ARG A 588 7.98 25.62 24.89
N ILE A 589 9.02 26.06 24.21
CA ILE A 589 10.16 25.22 23.83
C ILE A 589 11.32 25.62 24.74
N VAL A 590 11.70 24.76 25.66
CA VAL A 590 12.65 25.06 26.75
C VAL A 590 13.98 24.35 26.48
N ASN A 591 15.08 25.09 26.44
CA ASN A 591 16.41 24.48 26.31
C ASN A 591 16.86 23.84 27.63
N LYS A 592 17.43 22.63 27.56
CA LYS A 592 17.84 21.85 28.74
C LYS A 592 19.09 22.35 29.44
N GLU A 593 20.01 23.00 28.72
CA GLU A 593 21.23 23.55 29.31
C GLU A 593 20.95 24.87 30.02
N THR A 594 20.26 25.80 29.34
CA THR A 594 20.05 27.17 29.87
C THR A 594 18.79 27.32 30.73
N ASN A 595 17.81 26.41 30.61
CA ASN A 595 16.44 26.56 31.13
C ASN A 595 15.70 27.82 30.61
N GLN A 596 16.16 28.39 29.51
CA GLN A 596 15.52 29.50 28.82
C GLN A 596 14.58 29.00 27.71
N VAL A 597 13.63 29.84 27.32
CA VAL A 597 12.62 29.51 26.30
C VAL A 597 12.93 30.13 24.95
N LEU A 598 12.60 29.39 23.89
CA LEU A 598 12.72 29.81 22.51
C LEU A 598 11.78 31.00 22.24
N THR A 599 12.37 32.17 21.99
CA THR A 599 11.68 33.46 21.98
C THR A 599 11.88 34.15 20.64
N HIS A 600 10.79 34.58 20.00
CA HIS A 600 10.85 35.50 18.86
C HIS A 600 11.28 36.91 19.32
N GLN A 601 12.18 37.55 18.56
CA GLN A 601 12.52 38.96 18.73
C GLN A 601 12.97 39.55 17.39
N ASP A 602 12.24 40.55 16.88
CA ASP A 602 12.60 41.31 15.67
C ASP A 602 12.98 40.44 14.45
N GLY A 603 12.22 39.36 14.24
CA GLY A 603 12.42 38.39 13.14
C GLY A 603 13.48 37.31 13.40
N LYS A 604 14.17 37.37 14.55
CA LYS A 604 15.15 36.39 14.99
C LYS A 604 14.56 35.49 16.06
N VAL A 605 15.28 34.41 16.37
CA VAL A 605 14.97 33.53 17.49
C VAL A 605 16.15 33.51 18.48
N ILE A 606 15.83 33.79 19.74
CA ILE A 606 16.77 33.88 20.86
C ILE A 606 16.31 33.05 22.05
N LEU A 607 17.17 32.89 23.05
CA LEU A 607 16.86 32.26 24.33
C LEU A 607 16.66 33.37 25.37
N ALA A 608 15.54 33.34 26.09
CA ALA A 608 15.22 34.31 27.15
C ALA A 608 14.55 33.63 28.37
N GLU A 609 14.50 34.33 29.50
CA GLU A 609 13.72 33.88 30.66
C GLU A 609 12.23 33.78 30.31
N ASP A 610 11.52 32.79 30.87
CA ASP A 610 10.09 32.62 30.64
C ASP A 610 9.30 33.79 31.26
N SER A 611 8.60 34.52 30.39
CA SER A 611 7.72 35.65 30.71
C SER A 611 6.28 35.41 30.26
N GLY A 612 5.99 34.24 29.66
CA GLY A 612 4.67 33.84 29.16
C GLY A 612 4.11 34.68 28.01
N THR A 613 4.93 35.48 27.31
CA THR A 613 4.50 36.38 26.23
C THR A 613 4.15 35.64 24.93
N GLY A 614 3.45 36.32 24.00
CA GLY A 614 3.10 35.73 22.71
C GLY A 614 4.33 35.28 21.91
N ALA A 615 5.40 36.09 21.93
CA ALA A 615 6.71 35.78 21.36
C ALA A 615 7.35 34.47 21.87
N GLN A 616 6.91 33.96 23.03
CA GLN A 616 7.41 32.73 23.67
C GLN A 616 6.44 31.54 23.53
N GLN A 617 5.30 31.75 22.87
CA GLN A 617 4.28 30.72 22.65
C GLN A 617 4.29 30.27 21.18
N TRP A 618 4.30 28.96 20.99
CA TRP A 618 4.34 28.32 19.67
C TRP A 618 3.14 27.41 19.50
N ILE A 619 2.45 27.50 18.36
CA ILE A 619 1.51 26.46 17.89
C ILE A 619 2.34 25.48 17.08
N ILE A 620 2.15 24.18 17.32
CA ILE A 620 2.84 23.12 16.58
C ILE A 620 1.84 22.50 15.60
N SER A 621 2.18 22.56 14.31
CA SER A 621 1.50 21.81 13.25
C SER A 621 2.28 20.54 12.91
N THR A 622 1.60 19.52 12.37
CA THR A 622 2.23 18.33 11.80
C THR A 622 1.39 17.75 10.66
N THR A 623 1.97 16.85 9.87
CA THR A 623 1.31 16.03 8.84
C THR A 623 1.20 14.55 9.25
N GLY A 624 1.55 14.20 10.50
CA GLY A 624 1.60 12.83 11.02
C GLY A 624 2.94 12.10 10.78
N LYS A 625 3.76 12.58 9.84
CA LYS A 625 4.97 11.90 9.32
C LYS A 625 6.28 12.24 10.05
N GLU A 626 6.24 12.36 11.37
CA GLU A 626 7.31 12.96 12.19
C GLU A 626 7.72 14.40 11.79
N GLU A 627 6.98 15.04 10.87
CA GLU A 627 7.27 16.37 10.37
C GLU A 627 6.43 17.41 11.09
N TYR A 628 7.09 18.43 11.63
CA TYR A 628 6.49 19.46 12.46
C TYR A 628 6.87 20.87 12.00
N MET A 629 5.95 21.82 12.20
CA MET A 629 6.14 23.24 11.94
C MET A 629 5.77 24.03 13.19
N PHE A 630 6.57 25.04 13.55
CA PHE A 630 6.35 25.84 14.76
C PHE A 630 5.94 27.26 14.40
N ILE A 631 4.67 27.59 14.61
CA ILE A 631 4.09 28.92 14.31
C ILE A 631 4.16 29.78 15.58
N ASN A 632 4.84 30.92 15.52
CA ASN A 632 4.89 31.85 16.65
C ASN A 632 3.55 32.59 16.82
N VAL A 633 3.04 32.63 18.07
CA VAL A 633 1.71 33.19 18.37
C VAL A 633 1.64 34.72 18.22
N GLU A 634 2.76 35.43 18.34
CA GLU A 634 2.81 36.89 18.21
C GLU A 634 3.07 37.34 16.78
N SER A 635 4.12 36.81 16.14
CA SER A 635 4.51 37.22 14.79
C SER A 635 3.74 36.52 13.66
N ARG A 636 3.00 35.45 13.94
CA ARG A 636 2.25 34.63 12.95
C ARG A 636 3.14 34.02 11.86
N THR A 637 4.42 33.80 12.19
CA THR A 637 5.46 33.29 11.28
C THR A 637 6.07 32.00 11.84
N LEU A 638 6.64 31.18 10.96
CA LEU A 638 7.18 29.85 11.27
C LEU A 638 8.65 29.95 11.69
N LEU A 639 9.07 29.11 12.64
CA LEU A 639 10.47 28.84 12.96
C LEU A 639 11.19 28.27 11.74
N GLU A 640 12.28 28.92 11.32
CA GLU A 640 13.07 28.47 10.17
C GLU A 640 14.57 28.57 10.38
N ILE A 641 15.32 27.90 9.50
CA ILE A 641 16.72 28.23 9.23
C ILE A 641 16.77 29.20 8.04
N GLY A 642 17.25 30.42 8.32
CA GLY A 642 17.19 31.54 7.39
C GLY A 642 17.98 31.29 6.10
N GLY A 643 17.37 31.63 4.97
CA GLY A 643 17.98 31.49 3.64
C GLY A 643 18.29 30.04 3.23
N GLN A 644 17.62 29.06 3.84
CA GLN A 644 17.85 27.62 3.63
C GLN A 644 19.32 27.19 3.87
N SER A 645 20.03 27.87 4.77
CA SER A 645 21.45 27.59 5.01
C SER A 645 21.67 26.16 5.53
N LYS A 646 22.67 25.46 4.97
CA LYS A 646 23.17 24.18 5.50
C LYS A 646 24.41 24.32 6.40
N GLU A 647 24.87 25.55 6.63
CA GLU A 647 26.09 25.85 7.39
C GLU A 647 25.94 25.58 8.91
N GLU A 648 27.05 25.17 9.53
CA GLU A 648 27.18 25.07 10.99
C GLU A 648 27.07 26.48 11.64
N GLY A 649 26.30 26.62 12.71
CA GLY A 649 26.07 27.91 13.38
C GLY A 649 25.15 28.88 12.62
N ALA A 650 24.51 28.44 11.53
CA ALA A 650 23.47 29.24 10.88
C ALA A 650 22.34 29.56 11.87
N SER A 651 21.93 30.82 11.94
CA SER A 651 20.96 31.28 12.96
C SER A 651 19.53 30.91 12.59
N ALA A 652 18.78 30.45 13.60
CA ALA A 652 17.34 30.28 13.47
C ALA A 652 16.63 31.66 13.48
N GLY A 653 15.58 31.76 12.69
CA GLY A 653 14.75 32.96 12.56
C GLY A 653 13.28 32.60 12.53
N VAL A 654 12.44 33.59 12.20
CA VAL A 654 11.05 33.32 11.80
C VAL A 654 10.73 33.96 10.46
N TRP A 655 9.96 33.26 9.64
CA TRP A 655 9.56 33.73 8.32
C TRP A 655 8.11 33.35 7.98
N LYS A 656 7.54 34.00 6.96
CA LYS A 656 6.19 33.65 6.48
C LYS A 656 6.16 32.17 6.05
N ALA A 657 5.03 31.50 6.26
CA ALA A 657 4.85 30.11 5.84
C ALA A 657 5.14 29.98 4.34
N ASN A 658 5.99 29.04 3.93
CA ASN A 658 6.37 28.83 2.52
C ASN A 658 6.41 27.35 2.10
N ALA A 659 5.99 26.43 3.00
CA ALA A 659 6.05 24.97 2.83
C ALA A 659 7.44 24.38 2.52
N GLY A 660 8.52 25.18 2.65
CA GLY A 660 9.88 24.75 2.41
C GLY A 660 10.43 23.90 3.55
N ALA A 661 11.29 22.93 3.20
CA ALA A 661 11.94 22.04 4.16
C ALA A 661 12.81 22.77 5.21
N ASN A 662 13.13 24.06 5.01
CA ASN A 662 13.85 24.87 6.00
C ASN A 662 12.94 25.39 7.14
N GLN A 663 11.61 25.26 7.01
CA GLN A 663 10.59 25.54 8.03
C GLN A 663 10.00 24.26 8.65
N ALA A 664 10.31 23.10 8.07
CA ALA A 664 9.88 21.79 8.54
C ALA A 664 10.96 21.14 9.41
N TRP A 665 10.52 20.46 10.46
CA TRP A 665 11.40 19.91 11.50
C TRP A 665 11.02 18.46 11.81
N ARG A 666 12.01 17.55 11.83
CA ARG A 666 11.86 16.24 12.45
C ARG A 666 12.08 16.40 13.96
N ILE A 667 11.15 15.94 14.77
CA ILE A 667 11.28 15.93 16.24
C ILE A 667 11.50 14.49 16.68
N PHE A 668 12.61 14.24 17.37
CA PHE A 668 12.91 12.91 17.90
C PHE A 668 13.38 12.95 19.36
N GLU A 669 13.11 11.88 20.11
CA GLU A 669 13.48 11.77 21.52
C GLU A 669 15.02 11.71 21.69
N ALA A 670 15.55 12.49 22.62
CA ALA A 670 16.98 12.64 22.82
C ALA A 670 17.56 11.50 23.67
N GLY A 671 18.56 10.79 23.14
CA GLY A 671 19.23 9.68 23.81
C GLY A 671 18.66 8.32 23.41
N ILE A 672 18.86 7.33 24.28
CA ILE A 672 18.48 5.93 24.06
C ILE A 672 16.99 5.75 24.40
N THR A 673 16.19 5.36 23.42
CA THR A 673 14.75 5.12 23.54
C THR A 673 14.41 3.66 23.84
N LYS A 674 15.27 2.72 23.42
CA LYS A 674 15.10 1.28 23.65
C LYS A 674 16.46 0.59 23.80
N LEU A 675 16.51 -0.42 24.65
CA LEU A 675 17.62 -1.39 24.75
C LEU A 675 17.09 -2.77 24.35
N GLU A 676 17.90 -3.57 23.68
CA GLU A 676 17.54 -4.96 23.35
C GLU A 676 17.84 -5.91 24.51
N ASP A 677 16.92 -6.85 24.75
CA ASP A 677 17.10 -7.94 25.69
C ASP A 677 18.05 -8.98 25.08
N THR A 678 19.16 -9.31 25.76
CA THR A 678 20.11 -10.32 25.31
C THR A 678 19.78 -11.69 25.93
N THR A 679 19.99 -12.78 25.18
CA THR A 679 19.79 -14.16 25.66
C THR A 679 21.13 -14.86 25.86
N ILE A 680 21.33 -15.43 27.05
CA ILE A 680 22.60 -16.04 27.47
C ILE A 680 22.36 -17.47 27.97
N TRP A 681 23.29 -18.37 27.63
CA TRP A 681 23.28 -19.76 28.09
C TRP A 681 24.47 -20.06 29.01
N THR A 682 24.27 -20.96 29.97
CA THR A 682 25.35 -21.60 30.71
C THR A 682 24.98 -23.02 31.18
N SER A 683 25.99 -23.87 31.38
CA SER A 683 25.82 -25.18 32.03
C SER A 683 25.62 -25.04 33.54
N ILE A 684 25.03 -26.06 34.17
CA ILE A 684 24.79 -26.06 35.62
C ILE A 684 26.14 -25.98 36.37
N ASN A 685 26.20 -25.15 37.42
CA ASN A 685 27.40 -24.79 38.20
C ASN A 685 28.48 -24.00 37.44
N LYS A 686 28.20 -23.47 36.24
CA LYS A 686 29.08 -22.49 35.58
C LYS A 686 28.44 -21.10 35.59
N ALA A 687 29.19 -20.11 36.03
CA ALA A 687 28.78 -18.71 35.93
C ALA A 687 28.58 -18.33 34.46
N PRO A 688 27.45 -17.69 34.08
CA PRO A 688 27.20 -17.26 32.71
C PRO A 688 28.13 -16.10 32.33
N ARG A 689 28.51 -16.06 31.05
CA ARG A 689 29.31 -14.95 30.48
C ARG A 689 28.36 -13.93 29.85
N LEU A 690 28.11 -12.83 30.56
CA LEU A 690 27.35 -11.70 30.02
C LEU A 690 28.19 -10.88 29.02
N PRO A 691 27.57 -10.20 28.04
CA PRO A 691 28.29 -9.39 27.06
C PRO A 691 28.76 -8.05 27.66
N GLU A 692 29.79 -7.43 27.08
CA GLU A 692 30.32 -6.13 27.54
C GLU A 692 29.51 -4.92 27.02
N ALA A 693 28.64 -5.15 26.02
CA ALA A 693 27.74 -4.17 25.43
C ALA A 693 26.36 -4.77 25.17
N VAL A 694 25.36 -3.92 24.92
CA VAL A 694 24.03 -4.28 24.40
C VAL A 694 23.64 -3.34 23.25
N ILE A 695 22.76 -3.81 22.38
CA ILE A 695 22.21 -3.00 21.30
C ILE A 695 21.25 -1.95 21.89
N ALA A 696 21.52 -0.69 21.60
CA ALA A 696 20.76 0.48 21.99
C ALA A 696 20.21 1.18 20.75
N HIS A 697 18.92 1.52 20.79
CA HIS A 697 18.21 2.27 19.77
C HIS A 697 18.08 3.72 20.25
N TYR A 698 18.42 4.67 19.39
CA TYR A 698 18.29 6.10 19.65
C TYR A 698 17.08 6.68 18.91
N GLY A 699 16.53 7.80 19.42
CA GLY A 699 15.35 8.42 18.82
C GLY A 699 15.55 8.92 17.38
N ASN A 700 16.78 9.22 16.95
CA ASN A 700 17.07 9.62 15.56
C ASN A 700 17.06 8.45 14.55
N GLY A 701 16.97 7.20 15.03
CA GLY A 701 17.06 5.98 14.24
C GLY A 701 18.37 5.21 14.40
N ASP A 702 19.40 5.76 15.08
CA ASP A 702 20.69 5.05 15.22
C ASP A 702 20.55 3.77 16.06
N ILE A 703 21.13 2.68 15.57
CA ILE A 703 21.30 1.43 16.31
C ILE A 703 22.79 1.27 16.65
N VAL A 704 23.13 1.08 17.93
CA VAL A 704 24.49 1.24 18.45
C VAL A 704 24.77 0.22 19.56
N GLU A 705 25.94 -0.40 19.58
CA GLU A 705 26.40 -1.15 20.76
C GLU A 705 26.86 -0.20 21.88
N GLU A 706 26.13 -0.20 23.00
CA GLU A 706 26.44 0.62 24.17
C GLU A 706 26.92 -0.22 25.35
N LYS A 707 27.92 0.28 26.08
CA LYS A 707 28.56 -0.47 27.17
C LYS A 707 27.63 -0.64 28.35
N VAL A 708 27.56 -1.87 28.86
CA VAL A 708 26.69 -2.26 29.97
C VAL A 708 27.49 -2.71 31.18
N ILE A 709 27.04 -2.30 32.37
CA ILE A 709 27.55 -2.79 33.65
C ILE A 709 26.43 -3.61 34.30
N TRP A 710 26.57 -4.94 34.24
CA TRP A 710 25.62 -5.89 34.80
C TRP A 710 25.67 -5.97 36.33
N GLU A 711 24.54 -6.35 36.93
CA GLU A 711 24.47 -6.72 38.35
C GLU A 711 25.21 -8.04 38.64
N GLU A 712 25.66 -8.21 39.89
CA GLU A 712 26.42 -9.39 40.32
C GLU A 712 25.53 -10.64 40.40
N ILE A 713 25.98 -11.74 39.79
CA ILE A 713 25.25 -13.01 39.77
C ILE A 713 25.75 -13.91 40.91
N SER A 714 24.85 -14.31 41.81
CA SER A 714 25.14 -15.26 42.88
C SER A 714 25.20 -16.70 42.37
N SER A 715 26.03 -17.56 42.99
CA SER A 715 26.14 -18.97 42.59
C SER A 715 24.84 -19.75 42.74
N ASP A 716 24.04 -19.43 43.76
CA ASP A 716 22.71 -19.99 43.98
C ASP A 716 21.78 -19.89 42.75
N GLN A 717 22.00 -18.93 41.85
CA GLN A 717 21.21 -18.72 40.63
C GLN A 717 21.57 -19.67 39.48
N TYR A 718 22.78 -20.24 39.47
CA TYR A 718 23.25 -21.16 38.42
C TYR A 718 23.73 -22.54 38.92
N GLU A 719 23.64 -22.80 40.22
CA GLU A 719 23.80 -24.16 40.82
C GLU A 719 22.64 -25.11 40.48
N LYS A 720 21.54 -24.60 39.92
CA LYS A 720 20.36 -25.38 39.50
C LYS A 720 19.90 -24.98 38.11
N GLU A 721 19.27 -25.95 37.45
CA GLU A 721 18.61 -25.76 36.17
C GLU A 721 17.40 -24.81 36.28
N GLY A 722 17.27 -23.89 35.32
CA GLY A 722 16.22 -22.86 35.31
C GLY A 722 16.51 -21.65 34.42
N LYS A 723 15.75 -20.58 34.65
CA LYS A 723 15.81 -19.30 33.91
C LYS A 723 15.78 -18.13 34.90
N PHE A 724 16.60 -17.11 34.69
CA PHE A 724 16.54 -15.85 35.44
C PHE A 724 16.95 -14.65 34.56
N THR A 725 16.65 -13.44 35.01
CA THR A 725 17.08 -12.20 34.34
C THR A 725 18.12 -11.49 35.20
N VAL A 726 19.15 -10.94 34.56
CA VAL A 726 20.10 -10.01 35.16
C VAL A 726 19.87 -8.63 34.56
N GLU A 727 19.74 -7.60 35.39
CA GLU A 727 19.67 -6.22 34.92
C GLU A 727 21.06 -5.62 34.77
N GLY A 728 21.21 -4.69 33.83
CA GLY A 728 22.44 -3.96 33.56
C GLY A 728 22.19 -2.46 33.43
N LYS A 729 23.16 -1.67 33.88
CA LYS A 729 23.17 -0.22 33.72
C LYS A 729 23.95 0.17 32.48
N VAL A 730 23.31 0.90 31.58
CA VAL A 730 23.92 1.58 30.42
C VAL A 730 24.17 3.05 30.77
N ALA A 731 25.19 3.68 30.18
CA ALA A 731 25.44 5.11 30.38
C ALA A 731 24.46 5.96 29.56
N GLY A 732 24.05 7.13 30.08
CA GLY A 732 23.19 8.07 29.36
C GLY A 732 21.70 7.73 29.33
N THR A 733 21.25 6.65 29.98
CA THR A 733 19.82 6.31 30.11
C THR A 733 19.51 5.70 31.49
N ASP A 734 18.26 5.83 31.93
CA ASP A 734 17.72 5.13 33.11
C ASP A 734 17.11 3.76 32.74
N LEU A 735 17.01 3.45 31.43
CA LEU A 735 16.61 2.13 30.95
C LEU A 735 17.57 1.05 31.43
N LYS A 736 17.00 -0.12 31.75
CA LYS A 736 17.72 -1.31 32.18
C LYS A 736 17.97 -2.22 30.99
N ALA A 737 19.24 -2.50 30.71
CA ALA A 737 19.59 -3.63 29.88
C ALA A 737 19.17 -4.92 30.59
N LYS A 738 18.74 -5.94 29.84
CA LYS A 738 18.35 -7.24 30.43
C LYS A 738 19.08 -8.37 29.75
N ALA A 739 19.69 -9.24 30.53
CA ALA A 739 20.22 -10.51 30.09
C ALA A 739 19.34 -11.64 30.63
N ILE A 740 18.66 -12.35 29.73
CA ILE A 740 17.86 -13.53 30.04
C ILE A 740 18.80 -14.73 30.05
N VAL A 741 19.14 -15.22 31.24
CA VAL A 741 20.05 -16.34 31.44
C VAL A 741 19.29 -17.64 31.57
N TYR A 742 19.62 -18.61 30.73
CA TYR A 742 19.19 -20.00 30.81
C TYR A 742 20.32 -20.88 31.36
N VAL A 743 20.03 -21.60 32.44
CA VAL A 743 20.93 -22.57 33.06
C VAL A 743 20.37 -23.96 32.78
N SER A 744 20.99 -24.71 31.88
CA SER A 744 20.50 -26.04 31.49
C SER A 744 21.56 -26.80 30.71
N GLU A 745 21.48 -28.13 30.72
CA GLU A 745 22.22 -28.95 29.77
C GLU A 745 21.62 -28.83 28.36
N ILE A 746 22.47 -28.96 27.33
CA ILE A 746 22.02 -29.00 25.93
C ILE A 746 21.67 -30.46 25.59
N VAL A 747 20.46 -30.69 25.11
CA VAL A 747 19.98 -32.03 24.71
C VAL A 747 20.21 -32.26 23.21
N ASN A 748 20.03 -31.23 22.40
CA ASN A 748 20.21 -31.29 20.96
C ASN A 748 20.73 -29.95 20.41
N VAL A 749 21.47 -30.00 19.31
CA VAL A 749 21.89 -28.82 18.54
C VAL A 749 21.42 -29.01 17.10
N ILE A 750 20.79 -27.99 16.52
CA ILE A 750 20.39 -28.02 15.12
C ILE A 750 21.63 -27.76 14.26
N GLU A 751 21.94 -28.73 13.40
CA GLU A 751 23.05 -28.65 12.45
C GLU A 751 22.73 -27.62 11.35
N PRO A 752 23.51 -26.52 11.23
CA PRO A 752 23.28 -25.55 10.16
C PRO A 752 23.63 -26.16 8.78
N LYS A 753 22.77 -25.89 7.80
CA LYS A 753 23.07 -26.08 6.37
C LYS A 753 23.56 -24.75 5.82
N LEU A 754 24.67 -24.77 5.08
CA LEU A 754 25.31 -23.59 4.49
C LEU A 754 25.58 -23.84 3.01
N LYS A 755 25.66 -22.76 2.24
CA LYS A 755 26.18 -22.78 0.87
C LYS A 755 27.45 -21.94 0.77
N THR A 756 28.22 -22.17 -0.28
CA THR A 756 29.22 -21.23 -0.78
C THR A 756 29.46 -21.47 -2.27
N VAL A 757 30.13 -20.52 -2.93
CA VAL A 757 30.58 -20.65 -4.32
C VAL A 757 32.00 -21.21 -4.38
N ILE A 758 32.37 -21.79 -5.54
CA ILE A 758 33.73 -22.29 -5.78
C ILE A 758 34.78 -21.20 -5.45
N GLY A 759 35.78 -21.56 -4.64
CA GLY A 759 36.88 -20.67 -4.24
C GLY A 759 36.57 -19.74 -3.06
N ASN A 760 35.31 -19.58 -2.67
CA ASN A 760 34.92 -18.80 -1.49
C ASN A 760 34.70 -19.69 -0.26
N ALA A 761 35.15 -19.23 0.91
CA ALA A 761 34.91 -19.94 2.16
C ALA A 761 33.44 -19.75 2.62
N PRO A 762 32.77 -20.77 3.16
CA PRO A 762 31.40 -20.61 3.66
C PRO A 762 31.38 -19.76 4.93
N SER A 763 30.43 -18.83 5.03
CA SER A 763 30.21 -18.04 6.25
C SER A 763 29.61 -18.93 7.34
N LEU A 764 30.40 -19.23 8.39
CA LEU A 764 29.98 -20.06 9.51
C LEU A 764 29.23 -19.21 10.56
N PRO A 765 28.05 -19.64 11.04
CA PRO A 765 27.28 -18.83 11.97
C PRO A 765 27.90 -18.87 13.38
N SER A 766 28.10 -17.71 13.99
CA SER A 766 28.67 -17.59 15.35
C SER A 766 27.79 -18.19 16.45
N PHE A 767 26.52 -18.46 16.14
CA PHE A 767 25.54 -19.10 17.02
C PHE A 767 24.73 -20.16 16.25
N VAL A 768 24.23 -21.16 16.97
CA VAL A 768 23.32 -22.19 16.43
C VAL A 768 22.13 -22.40 17.36
N GLU A 769 20.97 -22.77 16.83
CA GLU A 769 19.82 -23.13 17.66
C GLU A 769 20.11 -24.45 18.39
N ALA A 770 19.97 -24.42 19.72
CA ALA A 770 20.08 -25.59 20.58
C ALA A 770 18.82 -25.75 21.44
N GLN A 771 18.40 -27.00 21.63
CA GLN A 771 17.32 -27.34 22.55
C GLN A 771 17.89 -27.76 23.90
N LEU A 772 17.42 -27.06 24.93
CA LEU A 772 17.81 -27.25 26.32
C LEU A 772 16.99 -28.34 26.99
N ALA A 773 17.52 -28.94 28.07
CA ALA A 773 16.80 -29.95 28.85
C ALA A 773 15.54 -29.43 29.54
N ILE A 774 15.47 -28.11 29.78
CA ILE A 774 14.25 -27.39 30.22
C ILE A 774 13.16 -27.27 29.12
N GLY A 775 13.41 -27.73 27.91
CA GLY A 775 12.48 -27.72 26.77
C GLY A 775 12.59 -26.50 25.85
N GLU A 776 13.16 -25.41 26.34
CA GLU A 776 13.38 -24.16 25.59
C GLU A 776 14.36 -24.35 24.41
N LYS A 777 14.17 -23.53 23.37
CA LYS A 777 15.07 -23.41 22.21
C LYS A 777 15.73 -22.04 22.23
N ILE A 778 17.06 -22.00 22.11
CA ILE A 778 17.83 -20.75 22.14
C ILE A 778 19.04 -20.83 21.20
N ASN A 779 19.58 -19.68 20.83
CA ASN A 779 20.86 -19.59 20.13
C ASN A 779 22.03 -19.72 21.12
N VAL A 780 22.95 -20.65 20.87
CA VAL A 780 24.17 -20.86 21.68
C VAL A 780 25.43 -20.61 20.83
N PRO A 781 26.49 -19.99 21.39
CA PRO A 781 27.72 -19.68 20.66
C PRO A 781 28.50 -20.93 20.26
N VAL A 782 29.18 -20.89 19.12
CA VAL A 782 29.98 -22.01 18.59
C VAL A 782 31.38 -21.57 18.17
N ASP A 783 32.39 -22.31 18.63
CA ASP A 783 33.74 -22.27 18.10
C ASP A 783 33.88 -23.32 16.99
N TRP A 784 34.10 -22.88 15.75
CA TRP A 784 34.24 -23.78 14.58
C TRP A 784 35.70 -24.14 14.29
N GLU A 785 35.91 -25.32 13.68
CA GLU A 785 37.21 -25.70 13.09
C GLU A 785 37.52 -24.87 11.83
N GLU A 786 38.79 -24.58 11.60
CA GLU A 786 39.28 -23.91 10.39
C GLU A 786 39.03 -24.77 9.14
N ILE A 787 38.59 -24.13 8.04
CA ILE A 787 38.25 -24.83 6.80
C ILE A 787 39.46 -24.78 5.86
N ASP A 788 39.98 -25.95 5.49
CA ASP A 788 40.98 -26.08 4.43
C ASP A 788 40.39 -25.66 3.08
N GLN A 789 41.08 -24.76 2.37
CA GLN A 789 40.63 -24.21 1.10
C GLN A 789 40.27 -25.28 0.05
N SER A 790 40.99 -26.40 0.04
CA SER A 790 40.74 -27.50 -0.90
C SER A 790 39.35 -28.15 -0.78
N LYS A 791 38.59 -27.87 0.29
CA LYS A 791 37.21 -28.32 0.45
C LYS A 791 36.18 -27.52 -0.35
N TYR A 792 36.52 -26.30 -0.80
CA TYR A 792 35.61 -25.42 -1.55
C TYR A 792 36.19 -24.94 -2.89
N ASP A 793 37.36 -25.45 -3.31
CA ASP A 793 37.90 -25.25 -4.66
C ASP A 793 37.17 -26.11 -5.74
N GLU A 794 36.30 -27.05 -5.36
CA GLU A 794 35.54 -27.94 -6.28
C GLU A 794 34.06 -28.06 -5.84
N LEU A 795 33.17 -28.34 -6.81
CA LEU A 795 31.75 -28.63 -6.55
C LEU A 795 31.57 -29.87 -5.67
N GLY A 796 30.70 -29.79 -4.68
CA GLY A 796 30.37 -30.93 -3.82
C GLY A 796 29.82 -30.55 -2.46
N GLN A 797 29.88 -31.49 -1.52
CA GLN A 797 29.47 -31.30 -0.13
C GLN A 797 30.60 -31.66 0.82
N PHE A 798 30.70 -30.89 1.91
CA PHE A 798 31.58 -31.23 3.04
C PHE A 798 30.96 -30.86 4.37
N THR A 799 31.61 -31.30 5.45
CA THR A 799 31.25 -30.93 6.82
C THR A 799 32.36 -30.15 7.51
N VAL A 800 31.93 -29.24 8.39
CA VAL A 800 32.78 -28.51 9.34
C VAL A 800 32.31 -28.87 10.73
N HIS A 801 33.24 -29.25 11.61
CA HIS A 801 32.91 -29.54 12.99
C HIS A 801 33.08 -28.27 13.84
N GLY A 802 32.21 -28.13 14.85
CA GLY A 802 32.30 -27.08 15.85
C GLY A 802 32.04 -27.63 17.24
N LEU A 803 32.37 -26.81 18.24
CA LEU A 803 32.11 -27.05 19.65
C LEU A 803 31.27 -25.88 20.18
N VAL A 804 30.16 -26.18 20.87
CA VAL A 804 29.41 -25.13 21.56
C VAL A 804 30.29 -24.53 22.66
N THR A 805 30.55 -23.23 22.62
CA THR A 805 31.53 -22.55 23.46
C THR A 805 31.21 -22.77 24.94
N GLY A 806 32.18 -23.28 25.70
CA GLY A 806 32.03 -23.60 27.12
C GLY A 806 31.36 -24.95 27.42
N SER A 807 30.90 -25.68 26.41
CA SER A 807 30.30 -27.02 26.50
C SER A 807 31.30 -28.13 26.11
N THR A 808 30.87 -29.39 26.22
CA THR A 808 31.46 -30.54 25.49
C THR A 808 30.62 -30.93 24.28
N GLN A 809 29.49 -30.27 24.04
CA GLN A 809 28.58 -30.57 22.94
C GLN A 809 29.19 -30.16 21.59
N LYS A 810 29.27 -31.13 20.69
CA LYS A 810 29.71 -30.92 19.31
C LYS A 810 28.52 -30.51 18.43
N VAL A 811 28.84 -29.78 17.36
CA VAL A 811 27.92 -29.43 16.27
C VAL A 811 28.61 -29.67 14.94
N ILE A 812 27.82 -29.86 13.88
CA ILE A 812 28.30 -30.08 12.51
C ILE A 812 27.56 -29.09 11.60
N ALA A 813 28.31 -28.27 10.86
CA ALA A 813 27.77 -27.55 9.72
C ALA A 813 27.93 -28.43 8.47
N LYS A 814 26.88 -28.48 7.65
CA LYS A 814 26.89 -29.14 6.33
C LYS A 814 26.97 -28.06 5.28
N VAL A 815 27.97 -28.13 4.39
CA VAL A 815 28.24 -27.11 3.38
C VAL A 815 28.03 -27.72 2.00
N GLN A 816 27.29 -27.02 1.13
CA GLN A 816 27.17 -27.27 -0.30
C GLN A 816 27.98 -26.22 -1.07
N VAL A 817 28.95 -26.66 -1.87
CA VAL A 817 29.68 -25.82 -2.82
C VAL A 817 28.93 -25.86 -4.16
N ARG A 818 28.72 -24.69 -4.77
CA ARG A 818 28.06 -24.54 -6.08
C ARG A 818 28.81 -23.59 -7.01
N GLU A 819 28.38 -23.54 -8.27
CA GLU A 819 28.72 -22.46 -9.19
C GLU A 819 28.05 -21.16 -8.72
N ALA A 820 28.67 -20.03 -9.07
CA ALA A 820 28.14 -18.70 -8.79
C ALA A 820 26.98 -18.35 -9.73
N ALA A 821 25.98 -17.64 -9.20
CA ALA A 821 24.85 -17.14 -9.96
C ALA A 821 25.25 -15.96 -10.85
N ILE A 822 24.45 -15.72 -11.90
CA ILE A 822 24.52 -14.49 -12.68
C ILE A 822 23.57 -13.48 -12.02
N GLU A 823 24.11 -12.37 -11.54
CA GLU A 823 23.41 -11.36 -10.74
C GLU A 823 23.59 -9.96 -11.34
N ASN A 824 22.70 -9.01 -11.01
CA ASN A 824 22.91 -7.60 -11.34
C ASN A 824 24.02 -7.03 -10.44
N ILE A 825 25.25 -7.04 -10.93
CA ILE A 825 26.43 -6.53 -10.21
C ILE A 825 26.60 -5.00 -10.33
N ALA A 826 25.63 -4.30 -10.93
CA ALA A 826 25.59 -2.84 -10.95
C ALA A 826 24.80 -2.24 -9.78
N LEU A 827 23.94 -3.01 -9.10
CA LEU A 827 23.07 -2.55 -8.01
C LEU A 827 23.88 -1.94 -6.85
N GLN A 828 23.51 -0.72 -6.43
CA GLN A 828 24.19 0.03 -5.37
C GLN A 828 23.44 -0.04 -4.04
N GLU A 829 23.85 -0.97 -3.17
CA GLU A 829 23.26 -1.08 -1.82
C GLU A 829 23.70 0.04 -0.85
N ASN A 830 24.80 0.75 -1.14
CA ASN A 830 25.31 1.86 -0.32
C ASN A 830 25.87 3.00 -1.19
N VAL A 831 25.27 4.19 -1.06
CA VAL A 831 25.55 5.39 -1.89
C VAL A 831 26.99 5.93 -1.76
N GLU A 832 27.71 5.60 -0.68
CA GLU A 832 29.12 6.03 -0.49
C GLU A 832 30.17 5.04 -1.04
N GLU A 833 29.78 3.91 -1.64
CA GLU A 833 30.70 2.88 -2.19
C GLU A 833 30.38 2.48 -3.65
N TYR A 834 31.17 1.53 -4.19
CA TYR A 834 30.97 0.92 -5.50
C TYR A 834 29.95 -0.24 -5.43
N PRO A 835 29.23 -0.59 -6.51
CA PRO A 835 29.26 -0.01 -7.86
C PRO A 835 28.70 1.43 -7.91
N ALA A 836 29.40 2.32 -8.62
CA ALA A 836 29.09 3.74 -8.65
C ALA A 836 28.64 4.20 -10.05
N ALA A 837 27.51 4.89 -10.12
CA ALA A 837 27.01 5.50 -11.34
C ALA A 837 27.72 6.82 -11.70
N SER A 838 27.70 7.16 -12.98
CA SER A 838 28.12 8.48 -13.47
C SER A 838 27.64 8.71 -14.90
N ALA A 839 27.49 9.99 -15.28
CA ALA A 839 27.04 10.39 -16.62
C ALA A 839 27.88 11.55 -17.18
N SER A 840 27.79 11.81 -18.49
CA SER A 840 28.37 13.03 -19.10
C SER A 840 27.63 14.31 -18.69
N PHE A 841 26.36 14.18 -18.32
CA PHE A 841 25.47 15.22 -17.87
C PHE A 841 24.31 14.57 -17.10
N THR A 842 23.77 15.23 -16.08
CA THR A 842 22.56 14.82 -15.37
C THR A 842 21.66 16.04 -15.26
N GLY A 843 20.36 15.87 -15.44
CA GLY A 843 19.39 16.95 -15.33
C GLY A 843 19.47 17.65 -13.98
N GLN A 844 19.17 18.96 -13.93
CA GLN A 844 19.35 19.80 -12.73
C GLN A 844 18.63 19.27 -11.47
N TRP A 845 17.58 18.48 -11.66
CA TRP A 845 16.71 17.95 -10.61
C TRP A 845 16.75 16.42 -10.48
N ASP A 846 17.58 15.76 -11.30
CA ASP A 846 17.71 14.31 -11.33
C ASP A 846 18.95 13.86 -10.55
N ASP A 847 18.97 12.58 -10.20
CA ASP A 847 20.15 11.92 -9.65
C ASP A 847 20.69 10.89 -10.66
N VAL A 848 22.00 10.68 -10.67
CA VAL A 848 22.64 9.70 -11.55
C VAL A 848 22.60 8.30 -10.96
N ASP A 849 22.56 8.20 -9.62
CA ASP A 849 22.51 6.93 -8.89
C ASP A 849 21.15 6.21 -9.11
N ARG A 850 20.16 6.89 -9.72
CA ARG A 850 18.91 6.26 -10.17
C ARG A 850 19.11 5.11 -11.14
N ILE A 851 20.16 5.14 -11.98
CA ILE A 851 20.38 4.08 -12.97
C ILE A 851 20.79 2.74 -12.35
N ASN A 852 21.01 2.66 -11.03
CA ASN A 852 21.42 1.45 -10.35
C ASN A 852 21.01 1.40 -8.87
N ASP A 853 19.95 2.10 -8.46
CA ASP A 853 19.41 2.05 -7.10
C ASP A 853 18.38 0.93 -6.89
N GLY A 854 17.95 0.27 -7.98
CA GLY A 854 16.93 -0.79 -7.94
C GLY A 854 15.50 -0.27 -7.71
N ASP A 855 15.26 1.04 -7.81
CA ASP A 855 13.94 1.67 -7.73
C ASP A 855 13.25 1.71 -9.12
N TYR A 856 12.61 0.59 -9.49
CA TYR A 856 11.84 0.46 -10.74
C TYR A 856 10.52 1.28 -10.76
N SER A 857 10.35 2.28 -9.88
CA SER A 857 9.23 3.22 -9.97
C SER A 857 9.43 4.24 -11.09
N SER A 858 8.54 5.24 -11.20
CA SER A 858 8.67 6.33 -12.18
C SER A 858 9.84 7.30 -11.93
N ASN A 859 10.66 7.04 -10.91
CA ASN A 859 11.94 7.72 -10.69
C ASN A 859 12.95 7.30 -11.78
N ARG A 860 13.84 8.21 -12.17
CA ARG A 860 14.70 8.04 -13.35
C ARG A 860 15.84 9.04 -13.35
N TRP A 861 16.92 8.68 -14.04
CA TRP A 861 17.91 9.65 -14.52
C TRP A 861 17.44 10.21 -15.86
N THR A 862 17.63 11.52 -16.10
CA THR A 862 17.51 12.11 -17.44
C THR A 862 18.69 12.99 -17.82
N ASN A 863 18.86 13.24 -19.12
CA ASN A 863 19.75 14.28 -19.64
C ASN A 863 19.04 15.62 -19.91
N TRP A 864 17.94 15.93 -19.22
CA TRP A 864 17.16 17.15 -19.46
C TRP A 864 17.91 18.43 -19.08
N ASP A 865 18.09 19.34 -20.04
CA ASP A 865 18.56 20.71 -19.82
C ASP A 865 17.45 21.69 -20.23
N PRO A 866 16.99 22.60 -19.34
CA PRO A 866 15.95 23.58 -19.68
C PRO A 866 16.33 24.57 -20.79
N ASN A 867 17.59 24.58 -21.24
CA ASN A 867 18.11 25.52 -22.24
C ASN A 867 18.46 24.86 -23.60
N GLU A 868 18.61 23.54 -23.67
CA GLU A 868 19.11 22.83 -24.86
C GLU A 868 18.64 21.36 -24.91
N TRP A 869 18.04 20.93 -26.04
CA TRP A 869 17.76 19.50 -26.27
C TRP A 869 19.05 18.74 -26.57
N ARG A 870 19.54 17.98 -25.60
CA ARG A 870 20.82 17.27 -25.66
C ARG A 870 20.72 15.98 -26.48
N GLU A 871 21.20 16.02 -27.72
CA GLU A 871 21.13 14.88 -28.66
C GLU A 871 21.80 13.58 -28.16
N LYS A 872 22.82 13.67 -27.31
CA LYS A 872 23.65 12.54 -26.86
C LYS A 872 24.28 12.80 -25.51
N ASP A 873 24.22 11.78 -24.65
CA ASP A 873 24.98 11.67 -23.42
C ASP A 873 25.33 10.19 -23.17
N TRP A 874 26.20 9.92 -22.20
CA TRP A 874 26.51 8.57 -21.76
C TRP A 874 26.22 8.40 -20.27
N ILE A 875 25.89 7.17 -19.88
CA ILE A 875 25.79 6.70 -18.49
C ILE A 875 26.73 5.51 -18.28
N GLN A 876 27.29 5.37 -17.08
CA GLN A 876 28.40 4.47 -16.79
C GLN A 876 28.30 3.90 -15.38
N ILE A 877 28.56 2.60 -15.24
CA ILE A 877 28.81 1.92 -13.98
C ILE A 877 30.32 1.68 -13.83
N ASP A 878 30.87 2.05 -12.67
CA ASP A 878 32.22 1.71 -12.21
C ASP A 878 32.11 0.67 -11.08
N PHE A 879 32.62 -0.54 -11.27
CA PHE A 879 32.51 -1.61 -10.27
C PHE A 879 33.54 -1.47 -9.13
N GLY A 880 34.53 -0.58 -9.26
CA GLY A 880 35.65 -0.44 -8.30
C GLY A 880 36.65 -1.60 -8.30
N LYS A 881 36.17 -2.82 -8.56
CA LYS A 881 36.92 -4.06 -8.84
C LYS A 881 36.78 -4.46 -10.31
N THR A 882 37.46 -5.54 -10.70
CA THR A 882 37.41 -6.09 -12.07
C THR A 882 36.43 -7.26 -12.08
N GLU A 883 35.43 -7.20 -12.95
CA GLU A 883 34.29 -8.12 -13.00
C GLU A 883 34.15 -8.80 -14.36
N ALA A 884 33.52 -9.98 -14.38
CA ALA A 884 33.18 -10.72 -15.59
C ALA A 884 31.68 -10.53 -15.90
N ILE A 885 31.39 -9.94 -17.07
CA ILE A 885 30.04 -9.56 -17.49
C ILE A 885 29.72 -10.05 -18.90
N SER A 886 28.45 -10.34 -19.18
CA SER A 886 27.99 -10.89 -20.47
C SER A 886 26.65 -10.33 -20.97
N GLU A 887 25.91 -9.60 -20.13
CA GLU A 887 24.61 -9.03 -20.46
C GLU A 887 24.40 -7.70 -19.72
N VAL A 888 23.66 -6.78 -20.35
CA VAL A 888 23.17 -5.53 -19.75
C VAL A 888 21.69 -5.43 -20.05
N ARG A 889 20.90 -4.99 -19.06
CA ARG A 889 19.49 -4.67 -19.23
C ARG A 889 19.27 -3.19 -18.94
N PHE A 890 18.29 -2.61 -19.61
CA PHE A 890 17.83 -1.26 -19.36
C PHE A 890 16.33 -1.31 -19.10
N THR A 891 15.89 -0.57 -18.10
CA THR A 891 14.50 -0.14 -17.95
C THR A 891 14.44 1.34 -18.28
N PHE A 892 13.47 1.76 -19.08
CA PHE A 892 13.31 3.13 -19.52
C PHE A 892 12.01 3.74 -18.98
N TYR A 893 11.90 5.06 -19.12
CA TYR A 893 10.70 5.80 -18.81
C TYR A 893 10.24 6.56 -20.06
N ASP A 894 8.95 6.51 -20.36
CA ASP A 894 8.32 7.21 -21.48
C ASP A 894 7.07 7.98 -20.96
N ASP A 895 7.11 9.33 -20.95
CA ASP A 895 5.93 10.18 -20.66
C ASP A 895 5.04 10.44 -21.89
N GLU A 896 5.32 9.76 -23.00
CA GLU A 896 4.83 9.98 -24.36
C GLU A 896 5.08 11.39 -24.95
N GLY A 897 5.71 12.29 -24.18
CA GLY A 897 6.00 13.68 -24.51
C GLY A 897 7.50 13.95 -24.62
N GLY A 898 8.03 14.74 -23.68
CA GLY A 898 9.39 15.27 -23.71
C GLY A 898 10.47 14.39 -23.07
N THR A 899 10.07 13.38 -22.28
CA THR A 899 10.97 12.54 -21.48
C THR A 899 10.87 11.09 -21.95
N ARG A 900 11.85 10.62 -22.73
CA ARG A 900 11.69 9.43 -23.58
C ARG A 900 12.86 8.45 -23.46
N PRO A 901 12.67 7.16 -23.83
CA PRO A 901 13.78 6.25 -24.07
C PRO A 901 14.72 6.80 -25.17
N PRO A 902 16.02 6.45 -25.17
CA PRO A 902 16.93 6.87 -26.22
C PRO A 902 16.55 6.22 -27.57
N GLU A 903 16.65 6.94 -28.69
CA GLU A 903 16.43 6.38 -30.05
C GLU A 903 17.32 5.15 -30.33
N SER A 904 18.55 5.22 -29.84
CA SER A 904 19.53 4.15 -29.99
C SER A 904 20.64 4.26 -28.95
N LEU A 905 21.28 3.14 -28.67
CA LEU A 905 22.47 3.09 -27.82
C LEU A 905 23.49 2.04 -28.29
N TYR A 906 24.70 2.11 -27.75
CA TYR A 906 25.66 1.01 -27.80
C TYR A 906 26.54 1.00 -26.54
N LEU A 907 27.17 -0.14 -26.27
CA LEU A 907 27.95 -0.34 -25.04
C LEU A 907 29.46 -0.25 -25.31
N GLU A 908 30.18 0.29 -24.35
CA GLU A 908 31.64 0.35 -24.28
C GLU A 908 32.13 -0.19 -22.93
N TYR A 909 33.24 -0.91 -22.93
CA TYR A 909 33.89 -1.39 -21.71
C TYR A 909 35.27 -0.78 -21.54
N TRP A 910 35.74 -0.70 -20.30
CA TRP A 910 37.10 -0.24 -20.02
C TRP A 910 38.09 -1.39 -20.17
N ASN A 911 39.03 -1.28 -21.11
CA ASN A 911 40.03 -2.33 -21.36
C ASN A 911 41.29 -2.23 -20.46
N GLY A 912 41.32 -1.24 -19.55
CA GLY A 912 42.47 -0.89 -18.71
C GLY A 912 43.18 0.41 -19.10
N SER A 913 43.11 0.84 -20.37
CA SER A 913 43.65 2.12 -20.85
C SER A 913 42.67 2.99 -21.63
N ASP A 914 41.70 2.39 -22.32
CA ASP A 914 40.79 3.07 -23.23
C ASP A 914 39.39 2.43 -23.22
N TRP A 915 38.38 3.25 -23.52
CA TRP A 915 37.02 2.77 -23.80
C TRP A 915 37.00 2.02 -25.13
N THR A 916 36.54 0.77 -25.08
CA THR A 916 36.44 -0.11 -26.25
C THR A 916 34.98 -0.51 -26.46
N LYS A 917 34.45 -0.29 -27.66
CA LYS A 917 33.09 -0.69 -28.01
C LYS A 917 32.92 -2.22 -27.93
N ILE A 918 31.90 -2.66 -27.20
CA ILE A 918 31.47 -4.06 -27.15
C ILE A 918 30.90 -4.43 -28.53
N LYS A 919 31.36 -5.55 -29.10
CA LYS A 919 30.88 -6.01 -30.41
C LYS A 919 29.41 -6.42 -30.31
N ASN A 920 28.63 -6.11 -31.33
CA ASN A 920 27.20 -6.41 -31.44
C ASN A 920 26.32 -5.75 -30.35
N SER A 921 26.82 -4.72 -29.65
CA SER A 921 26.04 -3.96 -28.66
C SER A 921 25.17 -2.83 -29.23
N ASP A 922 25.21 -2.61 -30.55
CA ASP A 922 24.37 -1.61 -31.23
C ASP A 922 22.88 -1.98 -31.11
N ALA A 923 22.11 -1.14 -30.42
CA ALA A 923 20.68 -1.30 -30.21
C ALA A 923 19.90 -0.09 -30.73
N ILE A 924 18.85 -0.35 -31.51
CA ILE A 924 17.72 0.58 -31.68
C ILE A 924 16.69 0.22 -30.62
N ILE A 925 16.09 1.24 -30.02
CA ILE A 925 15.04 1.10 -29.02
C ILE A 925 13.70 1.31 -29.72
N GLU A 926 13.01 0.20 -29.97
CA GLU A 926 11.66 0.15 -30.58
C GLU A 926 10.58 -0.16 -29.54
N ASP A 927 11.01 -0.75 -28.41
CA ASP A 927 10.19 -1.05 -27.24
C ASP A 927 10.39 0.07 -26.20
N LYS A 928 9.33 0.44 -25.49
CA LYS A 928 9.34 1.65 -24.65
C LYS A 928 9.84 1.41 -23.23
N ASP A 929 9.68 0.19 -22.74
CA ASP A 929 9.80 -0.08 -21.31
C ASP A 929 11.15 -0.73 -20.97
N GLU A 930 11.65 -1.67 -21.79
CA GLU A 930 12.85 -2.46 -21.48
C GLU A 930 13.76 -2.77 -22.69
N LYS A 931 15.06 -3.02 -22.43
CA LYS A 931 16.01 -3.54 -23.42
C LYS A 931 17.14 -4.40 -22.84
N THR A 932 17.19 -5.68 -23.19
CA THR A 932 18.35 -6.55 -22.95
C THR A 932 19.36 -6.52 -24.10
N ILE A 933 20.66 -6.53 -23.78
CA ILE A 933 21.79 -6.64 -24.72
C ILE A 933 22.78 -7.69 -24.20
N THR A 934 22.94 -8.78 -24.95
CA THR A 934 23.87 -9.88 -24.64
C THR A 934 25.12 -9.83 -25.52
N PHE A 935 26.27 -10.24 -24.98
CA PHE A 935 27.56 -10.26 -25.67
C PHE A 935 28.48 -11.39 -25.17
N ASP A 936 29.55 -11.68 -25.93
CA ASP A 936 30.62 -12.59 -25.47
C ASP A 936 31.18 -12.08 -24.14
N GLU A 937 31.38 -12.95 -23.15
CA GLU A 937 31.89 -12.58 -21.82
C GLU A 937 33.15 -11.70 -21.91
N ILE A 938 33.13 -10.58 -21.19
CA ILE A 938 34.26 -9.65 -21.06
C ILE A 938 34.59 -9.41 -19.60
N THR A 939 35.88 -9.32 -19.31
CA THR A 939 36.36 -8.88 -18.00
C THR A 939 36.68 -7.38 -18.03
N THR A 940 36.05 -6.58 -17.17
CA THR A 940 36.25 -5.12 -17.11
C THR A 940 36.02 -4.57 -15.71
N SER A 941 36.54 -3.38 -15.42
CA SER A 941 36.21 -2.66 -14.18
C SER A 941 35.11 -1.61 -14.37
N LYS A 942 34.76 -1.24 -15.61
CA LYS A 942 33.72 -0.24 -15.91
C LYS A 942 33.02 -0.54 -17.23
N ILE A 943 31.72 -0.30 -17.28
CA ILE A 943 30.91 -0.36 -18.50
C ILE A 943 30.14 0.95 -18.68
N ARG A 944 29.92 1.33 -19.95
CA ARG A 944 29.28 2.59 -20.33
C ARG A 944 28.31 2.39 -21.48
N ALA A 945 27.11 2.95 -21.36
CA ALA A 945 26.16 3.08 -22.45
C ALA A 945 26.29 4.45 -23.11
N GLN A 946 26.47 4.47 -24.43
CA GLN A 946 26.48 5.67 -25.26
C GLN A 946 25.09 5.86 -25.84
N LEU A 947 24.35 6.86 -25.37
CA LEU A 947 22.93 7.05 -25.66
C LEU A 947 22.73 8.16 -26.71
N LYS A 948 21.68 8.04 -27.51
CA LYS A 948 21.23 9.08 -28.46
C LYS A 948 19.75 9.38 -28.21
N ALA A 949 19.40 10.64 -27.98
CA ALA A 949 18.02 11.09 -27.77
C ALA A 949 17.19 10.96 -29.05
N MET A 950 15.87 10.81 -28.90
CA MET A 950 14.94 11.07 -30.00
C MET A 950 14.89 12.59 -30.28
N PRO A 951 14.53 13.04 -31.49
CA PRO A 951 14.43 14.46 -31.81
C PRO A 951 13.48 15.21 -30.86
N GLU A 952 13.91 16.36 -30.33
CA GLU A 952 13.12 17.24 -29.45
C GLU A 952 12.70 16.61 -28.10
N THR A 953 13.50 15.67 -27.58
CA THR A 953 13.26 14.97 -26.30
C THR A 953 14.53 14.91 -25.46
N CYS A 954 14.40 14.68 -24.15
CA CYS A 954 15.50 14.17 -23.32
C CYS A 954 15.42 12.65 -23.18
N ILE A 955 16.58 12.03 -22.96
CA ILE A 955 16.73 10.62 -22.66
C ILE A 955 16.36 10.39 -21.20
N ALA A 956 15.58 9.35 -20.93
CA ALA A 956 15.29 8.86 -19.59
C ALA A 956 15.64 7.37 -19.45
N VAL A 957 16.34 7.04 -18.36
CA VAL A 957 16.67 5.66 -17.97
C VAL A 957 16.22 5.50 -16.52
N VAL A 958 15.44 4.46 -16.26
CA VAL A 958 15.08 4.03 -14.89
C VAL A 958 16.28 3.28 -14.33
N GLU A 959 16.60 2.10 -14.88
CA GLU A 959 17.66 1.20 -14.38
C GLU A 959 18.60 0.76 -15.52
N MET A 960 19.87 0.52 -15.20
CA MET A 960 20.91 -0.09 -16.05
C MET A 960 21.53 -1.29 -15.30
N GLU A 961 20.84 -2.43 -15.33
CA GLU A 961 21.35 -3.66 -14.74
C GLU A 961 22.55 -4.18 -15.54
N VAL A 962 23.62 -4.61 -14.86
CA VAL A 962 24.75 -5.29 -15.52
C VAL A 962 24.90 -6.69 -14.95
N MET A 963 24.68 -7.69 -15.80
CA MET A 963 24.67 -9.08 -15.39
C MET A 963 26.10 -9.66 -15.43
N GLY A 964 26.57 -10.09 -14.26
CA GLY A 964 27.90 -10.67 -14.07
C GLY A 964 27.90 -11.83 -13.07
N VAL A 965 29.06 -12.47 -12.93
CA VAL A 965 29.24 -13.58 -11.97
C VAL A 965 29.30 -13.03 -10.55
N GLY A 966 28.24 -13.24 -9.78
CA GLY A 966 28.12 -12.74 -8.41
C GLY A 966 28.78 -13.64 -7.36
N ASP A 967 28.61 -13.29 -6.09
CA ASP A 967 29.11 -14.09 -4.95
C ASP A 967 28.06 -15.10 -4.44
N SER A 968 26.80 -15.02 -4.91
CA SER A 968 25.74 -15.95 -4.52
C SER A 968 25.84 -17.31 -5.22
N PRO A 969 25.56 -18.43 -4.53
CA PRO A 969 25.51 -19.76 -5.13
C PRO A 969 24.17 -20.03 -5.83
N ILE A 970 24.23 -20.61 -7.05
CA ILE A 970 23.05 -21.01 -7.85
C ILE A 970 22.01 -21.81 -7.02
N ILE A 971 20.73 -21.67 -7.33
CA ILE A 971 19.65 -22.43 -6.67
C ILE A 971 19.65 -23.88 -7.19
N GLY A 972 19.47 -24.86 -6.30
CA GLY A 972 19.59 -26.29 -6.65
C GLY A 972 18.37 -26.90 -7.34
N GLU A 973 18.54 -27.38 -8.57
CA GLU A 973 17.51 -28.08 -9.35
C GLU A 973 17.42 -29.60 -9.06
N ASP A 974 18.38 -30.18 -8.32
CA ASP A 974 18.52 -31.64 -8.18
C ASP A 974 17.59 -32.24 -7.10
N ALA A 975 16.44 -32.74 -7.56
CA ALA A 975 15.47 -33.48 -6.74
C ALA A 975 15.81 -34.98 -6.54
N THR A 976 17.05 -35.45 -6.72
CA THR A 976 17.40 -36.89 -6.57
C THR A 976 17.86 -37.25 -5.15
N LEU A 977 18.01 -38.56 -4.88
CA LEU A 977 18.56 -39.11 -3.64
C LEU A 977 19.92 -39.79 -3.86
N THR A 978 20.84 -39.67 -2.90
CA THR A 978 22.09 -40.44 -2.83
C THR A 978 21.92 -41.79 -2.13
N ASN A 979 20.93 -41.92 -1.24
CA ASN A 979 20.54 -43.18 -0.65
C ASN A 979 19.08 -43.20 -0.18
N ILE A 980 18.57 -44.43 -0.04
CA ILE A 980 17.43 -44.79 0.80
C ILE A 980 17.95 -45.79 1.82
N LEU A 981 17.70 -45.54 3.11
CA LEU A 981 17.88 -46.50 4.20
C LEU A 981 16.51 -47.04 4.59
N VAL A 982 16.41 -48.35 4.78
CA VAL A 982 15.21 -49.05 5.23
C VAL A 982 15.55 -49.78 6.53
N ASN A 983 14.86 -49.46 7.63
CA ASN A 983 15.23 -49.90 8.99
C ASN A 983 16.72 -49.62 9.32
N GLU A 984 17.20 -48.43 8.97
CA GLU A 984 18.61 -47.99 9.11
C GLU A 984 19.63 -48.75 8.23
N GLU A 985 19.25 -49.81 7.51
CA GLU A 985 20.10 -50.53 6.56
C GLU A 985 19.98 -49.95 5.14
N LYS A 986 21.08 -49.90 4.39
CA LYS A 986 21.07 -49.33 3.02
C LYS A 986 20.27 -50.21 2.06
N LEU A 987 19.31 -49.62 1.35
CA LEU A 987 18.54 -50.30 0.31
C LEU A 987 19.46 -50.89 -0.76
N GLU A 988 19.48 -52.21 -0.86
CA GLU A 988 20.39 -52.93 -1.76
C GLU A 988 20.07 -52.60 -3.23
N GLY A 989 21.11 -52.31 -4.02
CA GLY A 989 20.96 -51.96 -5.42
C GLY A 989 20.40 -50.55 -5.70
N PHE A 990 20.26 -49.68 -4.69
CA PHE A 990 19.79 -48.30 -4.87
C PHE A 990 20.58 -47.53 -5.95
N ARG A 991 19.85 -46.81 -6.80
CA ARG A 991 20.34 -45.87 -7.81
C ARG A 991 19.47 -44.60 -7.83
N SER A 992 20.08 -43.43 -7.97
CA SER A 992 19.37 -42.14 -8.04
C SER A 992 18.38 -42.05 -9.21
N ASP A 993 18.66 -42.74 -10.33
CA ASP A 993 17.83 -42.79 -11.54
C ASP A 993 16.76 -43.91 -11.55
N GLN A 994 16.58 -44.63 -10.43
CA GLN A 994 15.60 -45.70 -10.28
C GLN A 994 14.54 -45.34 -9.23
N PHE A 995 13.31 -45.10 -9.69
CA PHE A 995 12.19 -44.61 -8.89
C PHE A 995 11.27 -45.71 -8.31
N THR A 996 11.62 -46.99 -8.46
CA THR A 996 10.82 -48.09 -7.89
C THR A 996 11.69 -49.25 -7.42
N TYR A 997 11.37 -49.74 -6.24
CA TYR A 997 12.04 -50.85 -5.56
C TYR A 997 10.98 -51.81 -4.99
N GLU A 998 11.32 -53.10 -4.92
CA GLU A 998 10.53 -54.09 -4.18
C GLU A 998 11.39 -54.67 -3.05
N LEU A 999 10.80 -54.86 -1.88
CA LEU A 999 11.48 -55.37 -0.70
C LEU A 999 10.59 -56.37 0.03
N GLU A 1000 11.07 -57.61 0.20
CA GLU A 1000 10.38 -58.61 1.00
C GLU A 1000 10.58 -58.35 2.50
N VAL A 1001 9.50 -58.38 3.27
CA VAL A 1001 9.51 -58.40 4.74
C VAL A 1001 8.89 -59.69 5.27
N GLU A 1002 9.25 -60.04 6.50
CA GLU A 1002 8.89 -61.34 7.10
C GLU A 1002 7.42 -61.44 7.55
N LYS A 1003 6.71 -60.31 7.73
CA LYS A 1003 5.31 -60.27 8.21
C LYS A 1003 4.53 -59.05 7.70
N GLU A 1004 3.21 -59.19 7.60
CA GLU A 1004 2.25 -58.11 7.27
C GLU A 1004 2.27 -56.92 8.26
N THR A 1005 2.77 -57.12 9.48
CA THR A 1005 2.84 -56.11 10.56
C THR A 1005 4.10 -55.26 10.54
N ASP A 1006 5.13 -55.67 9.81
CA ASP A 1006 6.48 -55.15 9.96
C ASP A 1006 6.72 -54.08 8.88
N ILE A 1007 6.01 -52.93 8.98
CA ILE A 1007 6.19 -51.76 8.09
C ILE A 1007 7.57 -51.15 8.39
N PRO A 1008 8.52 -51.13 7.43
CA PRO A 1008 9.85 -50.59 7.67
C PRO A 1008 9.89 -49.08 7.81
N SER A 1009 10.80 -48.57 8.65
CA SER A 1009 11.14 -47.14 8.63
C SER A 1009 11.96 -46.81 7.39
N ILE A 1010 11.79 -45.59 6.86
CA ILE A 1010 12.55 -45.07 5.73
C ILE A 1010 13.26 -43.78 6.17
N ILE A 1011 14.54 -43.70 5.87
CA ILE A 1011 15.35 -42.48 6.01
C ILE A 1011 16.01 -42.25 4.65
N VAL A 1012 16.03 -41.03 4.15
CA VAL A 1012 16.63 -40.70 2.84
C VAL A 1012 17.64 -39.58 2.94
N THR A 1013 18.62 -39.61 2.06
CA THR A 1013 19.60 -38.53 1.90
C THR A 1013 19.44 -37.94 0.51
N PRO A 1014 18.89 -36.72 0.36
CA PRO A 1014 18.92 -35.98 -0.90
C PRO A 1014 20.32 -35.87 -1.49
N THR A 1015 20.41 -35.77 -2.81
CA THR A 1015 21.68 -35.46 -3.50
C THR A 1015 22.03 -34.00 -3.28
N ASP A 1016 21.06 -33.11 -3.39
CA ASP A 1016 21.18 -31.71 -3.04
C ASP A 1016 20.93 -31.47 -1.54
N LEU A 1017 21.84 -30.80 -0.84
CA LEU A 1017 21.72 -30.55 0.60
C LEU A 1017 20.47 -29.73 0.97
N PHE A 1018 19.97 -28.90 0.04
CA PHE A 1018 18.86 -27.98 0.25
C PHE A 1018 17.51 -28.48 -0.32
N ALA A 1019 17.52 -29.54 -1.12
CA ALA A 1019 16.29 -30.24 -1.50
C ALA A 1019 15.50 -30.71 -0.26
N THR A 1020 14.19 -30.61 -0.35
CA THR A 1020 13.24 -31.06 0.67
C THR A 1020 12.67 -32.43 0.32
N TYR A 1021 12.11 -33.14 1.30
CA TYR A 1021 11.45 -34.42 1.02
C TYR A 1021 10.33 -34.74 2.01
N GLU A 1022 9.36 -35.51 1.55
CA GLU A 1022 8.27 -36.11 2.31
C GLU A 1022 8.31 -37.63 2.16
N VAL A 1023 8.10 -38.37 3.26
CA VAL A 1023 8.02 -39.83 3.26
C VAL A 1023 6.63 -40.26 3.72
N VAL A 1024 5.85 -40.83 2.80
CA VAL A 1024 4.52 -41.38 3.05
C VAL A 1024 4.64 -42.90 3.15
N LEU A 1025 4.46 -43.47 4.35
CA LEU A 1025 4.45 -44.92 4.58
C LEU A 1025 3.05 -45.53 4.34
N PRO A 1026 2.95 -46.82 3.97
CA PRO A 1026 1.65 -47.50 3.82
C PRO A 1026 1.06 -47.93 5.17
N ASP A 1027 -0.27 -48.01 5.25
CA ASP A 1027 -1.00 -48.46 6.44
C ASP A 1027 -0.80 -49.96 6.78
N SER A 1028 -0.35 -50.76 5.82
CA SER A 1028 -0.09 -52.20 5.98
C SER A 1028 0.87 -52.74 4.92
N VAL A 1029 1.43 -53.93 5.18
CA VAL A 1029 2.16 -54.73 4.18
C VAL A 1029 1.25 -55.88 3.71
N PRO A 1030 1.16 -56.20 2.40
CA PRO A 1030 1.85 -55.55 1.28
C PRO A 1030 1.29 -54.15 0.98
N GLY A 1031 2.20 -53.22 0.68
CA GLY A 1031 1.89 -51.80 0.52
C GLY A 1031 3.09 -51.02 0.00
N LYS A 1032 2.86 -49.77 -0.44
CA LYS A 1032 3.90 -48.91 -1.01
C LYS A 1032 4.19 -47.72 -0.12
N ALA A 1033 5.47 -47.50 0.19
CA ALA A 1033 5.92 -46.19 0.63
C ALA A 1033 6.24 -45.31 -0.58
N SER A 1034 5.92 -44.03 -0.49
CA SER A 1034 6.27 -43.00 -1.47
C SER A 1034 7.18 -41.97 -0.81
N ILE A 1035 8.33 -41.71 -1.41
CA ILE A 1035 9.25 -40.65 -1.02
C ILE A 1035 9.17 -39.60 -2.10
N ILE A 1036 8.62 -38.43 -1.78
CA ILE A 1036 8.57 -37.27 -2.67
C ILE A 1036 9.77 -36.41 -2.32
N VAL A 1037 10.59 -36.04 -3.30
CA VAL A 1037 11.76 -35.18 -3.14
C VAL A 1037 11.57 -33.99 -4.06
N THR A 1038 11.67 -32.79 -3.50
CA THR A 1038 11.50 -31.54 -4.21
C THR A 1038 12.82 -30.79 -4.17
N SER A 1039 13.27 -30.30 -5.32
CA SER A 1039 14.48 -29.47 -5.46
C SER A 1039 14.36 -28.15 -4.69
N GLU A 1040 15.47 -27.42 -4.60
CA GLU A 1040 15.54 -26.16 -3.85
C GLU A 1040 14.80 -25.01 -4.57
N ASP A 1041 14.84 -25.01 -5.91
CA ASP A 1041 14.07 -24.10 -6.78
C ASP A 1041 12.54 -24.33 -6.71
N GLN A 1042 12.10 -25.45 -6.11
CA GLN A 1042 10.73 -25.96 -6.10
C GLN A 1042 10.14 -26.34 -7.47
N GLU A 1043 10.91 -26.26 -8.56
CA GLU A 1043 10.42 -26.57 -9.92
C GLU A 1043 10.45 -28.08 -10.24
N ASN A 1044 11.42 -28.81 -9.68
CA ASN A 1044 11.62 -30.24 -9.95
C ASN A 1044 11.15 -31.11 -8.78
N THR A 1045 10.51 -32.24 -9.09
CA THR A 1045 10.06 -33.21 -8.09
C THR A 1045 10.23 -34.64 -8.58
N ASN A 1046 10.92 -35.47 -7.80
CA ASN A 1046 11.01 -36.91 -8.03
C ASN A 1046 10.20 -37.68 -6.98
N THR A 1047 9.61 -38.82 -7.38
CA THR A 1047 8.92 -39.71 -6.45
C THR A 1047 9.51 -41.12 -6.51
N TYR A 1048 10.18 -41.54 -5.43
CA TYR A 1048 10.69 -42.91 -5.28
C TYR A 1048 9.65 -43.78 -4.56
N GLN A 1049 9.32 -44.94 -5.12
CA GLN A 1049 8.41 -45.91 -4.50
C GLN A 1049 9.16 -47.13 -3.96
N VAL A 1050 8.90 -47.51 -2.72
CA VAL A 1050 9.37 -48.79 -2.14
C VAL A 1050 8.14 -49.66 -1.86
N HIS A 1051 8.01 -50.75 -2.62
CA HIS A 1051 6.91 -51.70 -2.51
C HIS A 1051 7.29 -52.83 -1.55
N PHE A 1052 6.68 -52.85 -0.38
CA PHE A 1052 6.87 -53.90 0.61
C PHE A 1052 5.97 -55.10 0.28
N THR A 1053 6.56 -56.29 0.20
CA THR A 1053 5.87 -57.56 -0.07
C THR A 1053 6.11 -58.56 1.06
N VAL A 1054 5.22 -59.52 1.25
CA VAL A 1054 5.40 -60.57 2.27
C VAL A 1054 6.06 -61.79 1.66
N LYS A 1055 7.13 -62.25 2.29
CA LYS A 1055 7.90 -63.44 1.92
C LYS A 1055 7.02 -64.70 1.94
N GLN A 1056 6.71 -65.26 0.77
CA GLN A 1056 5.84 -66.44 0.68
C GLN A 1056 6.57 -67.74 1.05
N ASN A 1057 6.00 -68.51 1.98
CA ASN A 1057 6.54 -69.80 2.40
C ASN A 1057 6.04 -70.93 1.45
N PRO A 1058 6.89 -71.69 0.74
CA PRO A 1058 6.46 -72.48 -0.43
C PRO A 1058 5.62 -73.76 -0.19
N ASP A 1059 5.23 -74.09 1.04
CA ASP A 1059 4.85 -75.46 1.43
C ASP A 1059 3.37 -75.65 1.87
N ASP A 1060 2.53 -74.61 1.77
CA ASP A 1060 1.13 -74.67 2.21
C ASP A 1060 0.20 -75.44 1.24
N GLY A 1061 0.31 -76.77 1.27
CA GLY A 1061 -0.83 -77.67 0.96
C GLY A 1061 -0.78 -78.47 -0.34
N LYS A 1062 0.38 -78.60 -1.00
CA LYS A 1062 0.55 -79.47 -2.21
C LYS A 1062 -0.01 -80.88 -2.00
N GLY A 1063 -0.71 -81.39 -3.02
CA GLY A 1063 -1.37 -82.71 -2.98
C GLY A 1063 -2.65 -82.78 -2.13
N THR A 1064 -3.25 -81.66 -1.72
CA THR A 1064 -4.52 -81.64 -0.97
C THR A 1064 -5.64 -80.93 -1.71
N ILE A 1065 -6.90 -81.30 -1.43
CA ILE A 1065 -8.07 -80.61 -2.03
C ILE A 1065 -8.12 -79.12 -1.60
N ALA A 1066 -7.64 -78.80 -0.39
CA ALA A 1066 -7.56 -77.41 0.07
C ALA A 1066 -6.54 -76.60 -0.74
N GLY A 1067 -5.35 -77.16 -0.98
CA GLY A 1067 -4.33 -76.55 -1.85
C GLY A 1067 -4.79 -76.41 -3.30
N LEU A 1068 -5.56 -77.38 -3.82
CA LEU A 1068 -6.20 -77.25 -5.14
C LEU A 1068 -7.26 -76.14 -5.17
N THR A 1069 -8.05 -75.97 -4.10
CA THR A 1069 -9.00 -74.85 -3.97
C THR A 1069 -8.27 -73.50 -3.92
N ALA A 1070 -7.14 -73.40 -3.21
CA ALA A 1070 -6.31 -72.20 -3.16
C ALA A 1070 -5.70 -71.85 -4.52
N LEU A 1071 -5.05 -72.82 -5.18
CA LEU A 1071 -4.50 -72.67 -6.53
C LEU A 1071 -5.58 -72.28 -7.55
N PHE A 1072 -6.78 -72.85 -7.43
CA PHE A 1072 -7.90 -72.48 -8.28
C PHE A 1072 -8.38 -71.03 -8.05
N ASN A 1073 -8.49 -70.59 -6.80
CA ASN A 1073 -8.97 -69.24 -6.48
C ASN A 1073 -7.95 -68.16 -6.85
N SER A 1074 -6.66 -68.37 -6.59
CA SER A 1074 -5.58 -67.46 -6.99
C SER A 1074 -5.62 -67.16 -8.49
N ASN A 1075 -5.81 -68.20 -9.32
CA ASN A 1075 -5.95 -68.05 -10.77
C ASN A 1075 -7.30 -67.44 -11.22
N VAL A 1076 -8.30 -67.34 -10.34
CA VAL A 1076 -9.53 -66.55 -10.60
C VAL A 1076 -9.31 -65.07 -10.23
N GLU A 1077 -8.57 -64.80 -9.17
CA GLU A 1077 -8.24 -63.44 -8.70
C GLU A 1077 -7.25 -62.74 -9.64
N SER A 1078 -6.28 -63.46 -10.22
CA SER A 1078 -5.41 -62.95 -11.31
C SER A 1078 -6.14 -62.77 -12.65
N GLY A 1079 -7.39 -63.24 -12.78
CA GLY A 1079 -8.18 -63.19 -14.00
C GLY A 1079 -7.87 -64.28 -15.04
N GLU A 1080 -6.88 -65.15 -14.80
CA GLU A 1080 -6.50 -66.23 -15.72
C GLU A 1080 -7.58 -67.31 -15.89
N ILE A 1081 -8.48 -67.45 -14.92
CA ILE A 1081 -9.72 -68.25 -15.01
C ILE A 1081 -10.93 -67.34 -14.83
N SER A 1082 -11.74 -67.22 -15.88
CA SER A 1082 -12.83 -66.22 -15.93
C SER A 1082 -14.18 -66.79 -16.37
N GLY A 1083 -15.21 -65.94 -16.34
CA GLY A 1083 -16.51 -66.24 -16.95
C GLY A 1083 -17.32 -67.36 -16.27
N PRO A 1084 -18.30 -67.96 -16.98
CA PRO A 1084 -19.30 -68.84 -16.38
C PRO A 1084 -18.75 -70.14 -15.77
N MET A 1085 -17.53 -70.54 -16.11
CA MET A 1085 -16.94 -71.78 -15.60
C MET A 1085 -16.57 -71.68 -14.11
N VAL A 1086 -16.16 -70.51 -13.63
CA VAL A 1086 -15.73 -70.29 -12.23
C VAL A 1086 -16.78 -70.83 -11.25
N LYS A 1087 -18.02 -70.36 -11.36
CA LYS A 1087 -19.14 -70.79 -10.50
C LYS A 1087 -19.45 -72.29 -10.61
N VAL A 1088 -19.23 -72.91 -11.76
CA VAL A 1088 -19.43 -74.37 -11.93
C VAL A 1088 -18.31 -75.15 -11.26
N MET A 1089 -17.07 -74.67 -11.37
CA MET A 1089 -15.89 -75.37 -10.88
C MET A 1089 -15.69 -75.21 -9.37
N SER A 1090 -15.90 -74.01 -8.79
CA SER A 1090 -15.93 -73.81 -7.32
C SER A 1090 -16.98 -74.71 -6.64
N ASN A 1091 -18.15 -74.90 -7.27
CA ASN A 1091 -19.18 -75.80 -6.76
C ASN A 1091 -18.75 -77.28 -6.79
N ARG A 1092 -17.96 -77.69 -7.79
CA ARG A 1092 -17.41 -79.06 -7.87
C ARG A 1092 -16.28 -79.30 -6.87
N LEU A 1093 -15.39 -78.32 -6.65
CA LEU A 1093 -14.39 -78.37 -5.58
C LEU A 1093 -15.05 -78.49 -4.21
N ARG A 1094 -16.02 -77.62 -3.90
CA ARG A 1094 -16.77 -77.68 -2.64
C ARG A 1094 -17.53 -79.01 -2.46
N GLN A 1095 -17.97 -79.64 -3.56
CA GLN A 1095 -18.55 -80.98 -3.52
C GLN A 1095 -17.50 -82.08 -3.26
N ALA A 1096 -16.31 -81.99 -3.86
CA ALA A 1096 -15.20 -82.90 -3.61
C ALA A 1096 -14.73 -82.80 -2.15
N GLU A 1097 -14.51 -81.59 -1.63
CA GLU A 1097 -14.19 -81.34 -0.22
C GLU A 1097 -15.25 -81.92 0.73
N LYS A 1098 -16.54 -81.74 0.42
CA LYS A 1098 -17.61 -82.30 1.25
C LYS A 1098 -17.57 -83.83 1.26
N HIS A 1099 -17.42 -84.46 0.10
CA HIS A 1099 -17.29 -85.92 0.04
C HIS A 1099 -16.04 -86.43 0.75
N TYR A 1100 -14.94 -85.66 0.72
CA TYR A 1100 -13.71 -86.00 1.44
C TYR A 1100 -13.88 -85.91 2.96
N ARG A 1101 -14.49 -84.82 3.46
CA ARG A 1101 -14.83 -84.65 4.89
C ARG A 1101 -15.82 -85.72 5.38
N ASP A 1102 -16.75 -86.15 4.54
CA ASP A 1102 -17.68 -87.26 4.80
C ASP A 1102 -17.01 -88.67 4.73
N ASN A 1103 -15.69 -88.74 4.48
CA ASN A 1103 -14.91 -89.96 4.22
C ASN A 1103 -15.44 -90.85 3.07
N LYS A 1104 -16.04 -90.23 2.04
CA LYS A 1104 -16.63 -90.88 0.87
C LYS A 1104 -15.65 -90.86 -0.31
N LEU A 1105 -14.47 -91.48 -0.13
CA LEU A 1105 -13.32 -91.37 -1.04
C LEU A 1105 -13.64 -91.62 -2.52
N LYS A 1106 -14.44 -92.64 -2.84
CA LYS A 1106 -14.87 -92.92 -4.23
C LYS A 1106 -15.74 -91.81 -4.84
N GLN A 1107 -16.58 -91.16 -4.01
CA GLN A 1107 -17.35 -89.99 -4.43
C GLN A 1107 -16.47 -88.74 -4.51
N THR A 1108 -15.42 -88.62 -3.69
CA THR A 1108 -14.41 -87.56 -3.77
C THR A 1108 -13.63 -87.60 -5.08
N ILE A 1109 -13.00 -88.75 -5.40
CA ILE A 1109 -12.28 -88.98 -6.66
C ILE A 1109 -13.18 -88.64 -7.83
N LYS A 1110 -14.39 -89.21 -7.86
CA LYS A 1110 -15.38 -88.92 -8.90
C LYS A 1110 -15.81 -87.44 -8.99
N SER A 1111 -15.70 -86.67 -7.91
CA SER A 1111 -15.98 -85.23 -7.93
C SER A 1111 -14.80 -84.45 -8.52
N LEU A 1112 -13.57 -84.85 -8.22
CA LEU A 1112 -12.33 -84.29 -8.77
C LEU A 1112 -12.17 -84.59 -10.27
N GLU A 1113 -12.37 -85.85 -10.70
CA GLU A 1113 -12.43 -86.23 -12.13
C GLU A 1113 -13.47 -85.38 -12.89
N ASN A 1114 -14.63 -85.14 -12.28
CA ASN A 1114 -15.68 -84.32 -12.91
C ASN A 1114 -15.33 -82.82 -12.93
N PHE A 1115 -14.53 -82.32 -11.98
CA PHE A 1115 -13.98 -80.97 -11.98
C PHE A 1115 -12.97 -80.82 -13.13
N GLN A 1116 -11.97 -81.71 -13.19
CA GLN A 1116 -10.95 -81.77 -14.25
C GLN A 1116 -11.57 -81.92 -15.65
N LYS A 1117 -12.62 -82.75 -15.80
CA LYS A 1117 -13.39 -82.89 -17.04
C LYS A 1117 -14.16 -81.63 -17.46
N HIS A 1118 -14.52 -80.76 -16.51
CA HIS A 1118 -15.12 -79.45 -16.84
C HIS A 1118 -14.04 -78.43 -17.18
N LEU A 1119 -12.93 -78.41 -16.45
CA LEU A 1119 -11.75 -77.59 -16.75
C LEU A 1119 -11.26 -77.82 -18.19
N THR A 1120 -11.05 -79.07 -18.57
CA THR A 1120 -10.53 -79.50 -19.89
C THR A 1120 -11.56 -79.43 -21.04
N SER A 1121 -12.80 -78.97 -20.79
CA SER A 1121 -13.84 -78.95 -21.82
C SER A 1121 -13.57 -77.91 -22.91
N ASN A 1122 -13.73 -78.29 -24.19
CA ASN A 1122 -13.58 -77.37 -25.33
C ASN A 1122 -14.46 -76.11 -25.26
N LYS A 1123 -15.57 -76.12 -24.49
CA LYS A 1123 -16.41 -74.93 -24.27
C LYS A 1123 -15.77 -73.89 -23.34
N ASN A 1124 -14.77 -74.29 -22.55
CA ASN A 1124 -14.15 -73.51 -21.49
C ASN A 1124 -12.73 -73.00 -21.85
N ARG A 1125 -12.09 -73.52 -22.91
CA ARG A 1125 -10.75 -73.11 -23.40
C ARG A 1125 -10.61 -71.62 -23.78
N LYS A 1126 -11.70 -70.86 -23.86
CA LYS A 1126 -11.72 -69.40 -24.06
C LYS A 1126 -11.77 -68.58 -22.75
N HIS A 1127 -11.72 -69.27 -21.61
CA HIS A 1127 -11.90 -68.73 -20.27
C HIS A 1127 -10.80 -69.19 -19.30
N VAL A 1128 -9.83 -69.96 -19.78
CA VAL A 1128 -8.63 -70.41 -19.08
C VAL A 1128 -7.56 -70.82 -20.10
N SER A 1129 -6.28 -70.56 -19.82
CA SER A 1129 -5.15 -70.92 -20.68
C SER A 1129 -4.82 -72.43 -20.62
N GLU A 1130 -4.18 -72.97 -21.67
CA GLU A 1130 -3.84 -74.41 -21.70
C GLU A 1130 -2.76 -74.77 -20.66
N SER A 1131 -1.89 -73.84 -20.27
CA SER A 1131 -0.91 -74.01 -19.19
C SER A 1131 -1.60 -74.18 -17.83
N ILE A 1132 -2.53 -73.28 -17.48
CA ILE A 1132 -3.33 -73.37 -16.26
C ILE A 1132 -4.19 -74.64 -16.24
N ILE A 1133 -4.75 -75.04 -17.40
CA ILE A 1133 -5.43 -76.34 -17.52
C ILE A 1133 -4.47 -77.49 -17.16
N GLN A 1134 -3.24 -77.48 -17.67
CA GLN A 1134 -2.27 -78.55 -17.42
C GLN A 1134 -1.82 -78.60 -15.96
N GLU A 1135 -1.49 -77.45 -15.36
CA GLU A 1135 -1.07 -77.34 -13.95
C GLU A 1135 -2.16 -77.84 -13.00
N ILE A 1136 -3.38 -77.29 -13.11
CA ILE A 1136 -4.49 -77.68 -12.25
C ILE A 1136 -4.89 -79.15 -12.50
N SER A 1137 -4.79 -79.64 -13.74
CA SER A 1137 -5.07 -81.05 -14.06
C SER A 1137 -4.03 -81.98 -13.42
N HIS A 1138 -2.75 -81.64 -13.48
CA HIS A 1138 -1.66 -82.41 -12.86
C HIS A 1138 -1.85 -82.48 -11.34
N TYR A 1139 -2.19 -81.35 -10.72
CA TYR A 1139 -2.48 -81.27 -9.28
C TYR A 1139 -3.71 -82.12 -8.89
N VAL A 1140 -4.76 -82.16 -9.74
CA VAL A 1140 -5.90 -83.07 -9.55
C VAL A 1140 -5.46 -84.54 -9.63
N ASP A 1141 -4.62 -84.89 -10.61
CA ASP A 1141 -4.14 -86.27 -10.80
C ASP A 1141 -3.32 -86.75 -9.59
N GLU A 1142 -2.48 -85.88 -9.01
CA GLU A 1142 -1.74 -86.19 -7.77
C GLU A 1142 -2.68 -86.48 -6.59
N ILE A 1143 -3.71 -85.63 -6.39
CA ILE A 1143 -4.71 -85.85 -5.34
C ILE A 1143 -5.48 -87.15 -5.59
N VAL A 1144 -5.91 -87.42 -6.82
CA VAL A 1144 -6.64 -88.65 -7.17
C VAL A 1144 -5.77 -89.88 -6.90
N ALA A 1145 -4.50 -89.87 -7.32
CA ALA A 1145 -3.57 -90.96 -7.07
C ALA A 1145 -3.31 -91.21 -5.57
N GLU A 1146 -3.28 -90.16 -4.74
CA GLU A 1146 -3.20 -90.29 -3.27
C GLU A 1146 -4.50 -90.75 -2.62
N LEU A 1147 -5.66 -90.43 -3.20
CA LEU A 1147 -6.96 -90.92 -2.74
C LEU A 1147 -7.25 -92.36 -3.16
N GLU A 1148 -6.70 -92.84 -4.28
CA GLU A 1148 -6.83 -94.23 -4.72
C GLU A 1148 -5.94 -95.21 -3.93
N LYS A 1149 -4.87 -94.71 -3.28
CA LYS A 1149 -4.04 -95.48 -2.33
C LYS A 1149 -4.71 -95.70 -0.97
N LYS A 1150 -5.84 -95.04 -0.69
CA LYS A 1150 -6.55 -95.00 0.61
C LYS A 1150 -7.90 -95.73 0.58
#